data_AF-A0A226MIE0-F1
#
_entry.id   AF-A0A226MIE0-F1
#
_cell.length_a   1.000
_cell.length_b   1.000
_cell.length_c   1.000
_cell.angle_alpha   90.00
_cell.angle_beta   90.00
_cell.angle_gamma   90.00
#
_symmetry.space_group_name_H-M   'P 1'
#
loop_
_entity.id
_entity.type
_entity.pdbx_description
1 polymer ?
#
loop_
_entity_poly.entity_id
_entity_poly.type
_entity_poly.pdbx_seq_one_letter_code
_entity_poly.pdbx_strand_id
1 'polypeptide(L)'
;MTTAAERKFVNLRKHLDQLGYRQPLGVESLPLVEKLFSDLVHTTESLRSAKLSAGKTEKECSNYDTIIEPYKTENAKLTRENNELHLEILKLKEQTDHHIKDLKASLRRVENEAADLRFLNNQYVHKIKLLEKESKAKTEKIQQLQEKNLQAVVQTPASKASCTYLLDEKIQELQLEVTELQEKLELSENGKKNYSKQVELRDKEIERLMLALDGGRSHDVISLESRSKSNEKLIAQLNLQVEYLQQSNKELENRIQDLLDTKKNVTSEVVHLSNKNEELCQELNEIDHLAQQLERHKEIALETADKEIGEAKKEIERKDSEIQDLEETVTRLKSELCSCRRQNERLSEELLGKADDKENREVLLNQLEQEKQRLTEKTENFEIKERELVLEIERMRLEYGIALGDKSPSRLDAFVKTLEDDRDYYRRELEYLQKMIKRRPSPSRRTPEKSEDLRLITRERDELQSMLDRFEKHTIEIQSNVKLLTAERDRLNILYEQIQQEAANLEQSKMQHDISELENNIQQFELERCELKSTISILRERIKSLENELKLKSNKLTQTSDDSSQFKAELCSLQLNQKSTSQDEAVNVLRSTITVLDKEKDHLQETVDEKTERIACLDDNLTNKEKTITHLRLTVSELESSTDQLKDLLSSRDREISSLRRQLDASHTETAETGRVKEIALKENRRLQDDLAVMTRENQAVSSELEDAIREKEEMKTRVHNYITEVSRFESLIASKEKENQELLEKFRMLHTQAEDWEIKAHQAEGESSSIRLELLSVDTDRRHLRERVELLEKEIQEHMIAHQAYESQISSITKTMSKLEEDIKREHQDKSSVMADLSSVRELCVKLEASKDLLSRQLAAKSMDYERVLGELEDAKSEAELLKKQLSSEKLTIQNLETLLATSRDKEFQNHLTSHEKDSEIQLLKDKLALAEGKLSSHNRELSVLRSKVVQLQTDSDVLKRQLTTERFERNVSFKK
;
A
#
# COMPACT_ATOMS: atom_id res chain seq x y z
N MET A 1 0.60 -52.84 72.72
CA MET A 1 0.52 -51.74 71.75
C MET A 1 1.81 -50.93 71.84
N THR A 2 2.80 -51.12 70.95
CA THR A 2 3.90 -50.14 70.85
C THR A 2 3.39 -48.87 70.19
N THR A 3 3.72 -47.72 70.75
CA THR A 3 3.27 -46.41 70.28
C THR A 3 3.92 -46.07 68.93
N ALA A 4 3.26 -45.22 68.13
CA ALA A 4 3.79 -44.81 66.83
C ALA A 4 5.13 -44.06 66.96
N ALA A 5 5.34 -43.36 68.09
CA ALA A 5 6.58 -42.66 68.42
C ALA A 5 7.77 -43.61 68.58
N GLU A 6 7.61 -44.75 69.28
CA GLU A 6 8.69 -45.74 69.46
C GLU A 6 9.18 -46.31 68.13
N ARG A 7 8.26 -46.57 67.19
CA ARG A 7 8.62 -47.11 65.85
C ARG A 7 9.35 -46.07 65.01
N LYS A 8 8.89 -44.80 65.04
CA LYS A 8 9.59 -43.66 64.43
C LYS A 8 10.97 -43.47 65.04
N PHE A 9 11.09 -43.56 66.36
CA PHE A 9 12.36 -43.44 67.09
C PHE A 9 13.37 -44.49 66.63
N VAL A 10 13.02 -45.78 66.65
CA VAL A 10 13.90 -46.86 66.22
C VAL A 10 14.28 -46.72 64.74
N ASN A 11 13.34 -46.34 63.87
CA ASN A 11 13.62 -46.15 62.45
C ASN A 11 14.55 -44.97 62.18
N LEU A 12 14.27 -43.77 62.71
CA LEU A 12 15.15 -42.61 62.54
C LEU A 12 16.52 -42.89 63.15
N ARG A 13 16.55 -43.47 64.36
CA ARG A 13 17.78 -43.81 65.06
C ARG A 13 18.67 -44.72 64.21
N LYS A 14 18.10 -45.73 63.55
CA LYS A 14 18.85 -46.64 62.65
C LYS A 14 19.50 -45.90 61.47
N HIS A 15 18.83 -44.90 60.88
CA HIS A 15 19.40 -44.09 59.79
C HIS A 15 20.51 -43.15 60.29
N LEU A 16 20.31 -42.50 61.44
CA LEU A 16 21.33 -41.67 62.08
C LEU A 16 22.56 -42.50 62.48
N ASP A 17 22.36 -43.70 63.04
CA ASP A 17 23.41 -44.67 63.38
C ASP A 17 24.20 -45.12 62.12
N GLN A 18 23.53 -45.33 60.98
CA GLN A 18 24.16 -45.68 59.70
C GLN A 18 25.05 -44.54 59.17
N LEU A 19 24.69 -43.28 59.44
CA LEU A 19 25.47 -42.10 59.09
C LEU A 19 26.47 -41.67 60.18
N GLY A 20 26.61 -42.46 61.25
CA GLY A 20 27.60 -42.22 62.32
C GLY A 20 27.15 -41.30 63.45
N TYR A 21 25.92 -40.78 63.44
CA TYR A 21 25.37 -39.93 64.50
C TYR A 21 24.93 -40.77 65.71
N ARG A 22 25.90 -41.07 66.59
CA ARG A 22 25.72 -42.00 67.73
C ARG A 22 25.20 -41.35 69.02
N GLN A 23 25.14 -40.02 69.10
CA GLN A 23 24.73 -39.24 70.28
C GLN A 23 23.32 -39.63 70.78
N PRO A 24 23.05 -39.66 72.11
CA PRO A 24 21.73 -40.04 72.62
C PRO A 24 20.63 -39.04 72.17
N LEU A 25 19.47 -39.57 71.77
CA LEU A 25 18.33 -38.79 71.29
C LEU A 25 17.17 -38.89 72.29
N GLY A 26 16.63 -37.74 72.71
CA GLY A 26 15.41 -37.68 73.52
C GLY A 26 14.14 -37.84 72.67
N VAL A 27 13.08 -38.41 73.25
CA VAL A 27 11.81 -38.64 72.54
C VAL A 27 11.14 -37.33 72.11
N GLU A 28 11.27 -36.27 72.91
CA GLU A 28 10.74 -34.93 72.59
C GLU A 28 11.41 -34.31 71.36
N SER A 29 12.68 -34.59 71.12
CA SER A 29 13.45 -34.08 69.98
C SER A 29 13.15 -34.84 68.68
N LEU A 30 12.49 -36.00 68.75
CA LEU A 30 12.28 -36.91 67.63
C LEU A 30 11.65 -36.24 66.38
N PRO A 31 10.55 -35.44 66.48
CA PRO A 31 9.90 -34.91 65.27
C PRO A 31 10.77 -33.87 64.54
N LEU A 32 11.56 -33.09 65.28
CA LEU A 32 12.47 -32.11 64.71
C LEU A 32 13.64 -32.77 63.98
N VAL A 33 14.25 -33.79 64.60
CA VAL A 33 15.37 -34.52 63.96
C VAL A 33 14.87 -35.39 62.80
N GLU A 34 13.66 -35.96 62.87
CA GLU A 34 13.03 -36.68 61.75
C GLU A 34 12.85 -35.75 60.54
N LYS A 35 12.36 -34.52 60.77
CA LYS A 35 12.17 -33.54 59.72
C LYS A 35 13.48 -33.01 59.16
N LEU A 36 14.40 -32.53 60.01
CA LEU A 36 15.72 -32.04 59.58
C LEU A 36 16.52 -33.11 58.82
N PHE A 37 16.38 -34.38 59.19
CA PHE A 37 17.00 -35.48 58.45
C PHE A 37 16.36 -35.67 57.06
N SER A 38 15.03 -35.63 56.96
CA SER A 38 14.32 -35.69 55.67
C SER A 38 14.69 -34.51 54.76
N ASP A 39 14.79 -33.30 55.32
CA ASP A 39 15.17 -32.07 54.60
C ASP A 39 16.63 -32.16 54.11
N LEU A 40 17.55 -32.73 54.91
CA LEU A 40 18.95 -32.95 54.52
C LEU A 40 19.11 -34.03 53.44
N VAL A 41 18.33 -35.12 53.51
CA VAL A 41 18.30 -36.14 52.46
C VAL A 41 17.78 -35.55 51.15
N HIS A 42 16.63 -34.87 51.18
CA HIS A 42 16.06 -34.23 49.99
C HIS A 42 17.00 -33.18 49.38
N THR A 43 17.60 -32.29 50.18
CA THR A 43 18.55 -31.30 49.64
C THR A 43 19.81 -31.95 49.05
N THR A 44 20.30 -33.05 49.63
CA THR A 44 21.42 -33.82 49.08
C THR A 44 21.05 -34.52 47.77
N GLU A 45 19.86 -35.10 47.67
CA GLU A 45 19.33 -35.73 46.45
C GLU A 45 19.05 -34.70 45.36
N SER A 46 18.45 -33.55 45.69
CA SER A 46 18.25 -32.42 44.78
C SER A 46 19.57 -31.83 44.28
N LEU A 47 20.59 -31.72 45.12
CA LEU A 47 21.93 -31.30 44.67
C LEU A 47 22.57 -32.34 43.74
N ARG A 48 22.32 -33.63 43.97
CA ARG A 48 22.82 -34.72 43.13
C ARG A 48 22.11 -34.77 41.77
N SER A 49 20.79 -34.58 41.73
CA SER A 49 20.04 -34.50 40.48
C SER A 49 20.38 -33.22 39.70
N ALA A 50 20.50 -32.07 40.38
CA ALA A 50 20.92 -30.81 39.76
C ALA A 50 22.33 -30.88 39.14
N LYS A 51 23.29 -31.57 39.79
CA LYS A 51 24.62 -31.84 39.21
C LYS A 51 24.55 -32.80 38.01
N LEU A 52 23.66 -33.79 38.04
CA LEU A 52 23.46 -34.72 36.92
C LEU A 52 22.74 -34.06 35.74
N SER A 53 21.84 -33.09 35.95
CA SER A 53 21.27 -32.29 34.87
C SER A 53 22.28 -31.29 34.32
N ALA A 54 23.02 -30.58 35.19
CA ALA A 54 24.06 -29.65 34.76
C ALA A 54 25.14 -30.32 33.88
N GLY A 55 25.63 -31.50 34.29
CA GLY A 55 26.60 -32.29 33.51
C GLY A 55 26.01 -33.00 32.28
N LYS A 56 24.68 -32.94 32.06
CA LYS A 56 24.04 -33.25 30.78
C LYS A 56 23.96 -32.02 29.90
N THR A 57 23.42 -30.92 30.41
CA THR A 57 23.28 -29.65 29.66
C THR A 57 24.64 -29.11 29.20
N GLU A 58 25.71 -29.27 29.99
CA GLU A 58 27.09 -28.93 29.60
C GLU A 58 27.56 -29.73 28.38
N LYS A 59 27.24 -31.04 28.33
CA LYS A 59 27.56 -31.90 27.18
C LYS A 59 26.69 -31.59 25.97
N GLU A 60 25.40 -31.35 26.19
CA GLU A 60 24.46 -30.93 25.15
C GLU A 60 24.90 -29.60 24.53
N CYS A 61 25.29 -28.60 25.32
CA CYS A 61 25.93 -27.37 24.85
C CYS A 61 27.20 -27.65 24.04
N SER A 62 28.12 -28.50 24.53
CA SER A 62 29.35 -28.82 23.78
C SER A 62 29.09 -29.52 22.44
N ASN A 63 28.02 -30.32 22.35
CA ASN A 63 27.56 -30.94 21.10
C ASN A 63 26.93 -29.89 20.17
N TYR A 64 26.15 -28.95 20.70
CA TYR A 64 25.60 -27.85 19.90
C TYR A 64 26.70 -26.95 19.35
N ASP A 65 27.74 -26.61 20.13
CA ASP A 65 28.90 -25.87 19.62
C ASP A 65 29.60 -26.63 18.49
N THR A 66 29.82 -27.95 18.62
CA THR A 66 30.43 -28.74 17.52
C THR A 66 29.56 -28.82 16.27
N ILE A 67 28.23 -28.77 16.40
CA ILE A 67 27.30 -28.70 15.27
C ILE A 67 27.26 -27.29 14.66
N ILE A 68 27.45 -26.23 15.47
CA ILE A 68 27.33 -24.83 15.05
C ILE A 68 28.63 -24.30 14.40
N GLU A 69 29.82 -24.79 14.78
CA GLU A 69 31.09 -24.33 14.19
C GLU A 69 31.15 -24.41 12.65
N PRO A 70 30.74 -25.50 11.97
CA PRO A 70 30.61 -25.53 10.51
C PRO A 70 29.80 -24.35 9.96
N TYR A 71 28.60 -24.10 10.50
CA TYR A 71 27.75 -23.00 10.08
C TYR A 71 28.33 -21.61 10.40
N LYS A 72 29.09 -21.45 11.49
CA LYS A 72 29.86 -20.21 11.76
C LYS A 72 30.90 -19.98 10.66
N THR A 73 31.68 -21.01 10.30
CA THR A 73 32.72 -20.89 9.26
C THR A 73 32.16 -20.64 7.87
N GLU A 74 31.02 -21.25 7.53
CA GLU A 74 30.35 -21.05 6.24
C GLU A 74 29.70 -19.66 6.15
N ASN A 75 29.02 -19.18 7.20
CA ASN A 75 28.54 -17.80 7.25
C ASN A 75 29.71 -16.80 7.12
N ALA A 76 30.85 -17.06 7.75
CA ALA A 76 32.06 -16.24 7.62
C ALA A 76 32.75 -16.35 6.23
N LYS A 77 32.40 -17.34 5.41
CA LYS A 77 32.79 -17.42 3.99
C LYS A 77 31.80 -16.65 3.11
N LEU A 78 30.51 -16.94 3.24
CA LEU A 78 29.43 -16.27 2.50
C LEU A 78 29.40 -14.75 2.75
N THR A 79 29.70 -14.28 3.97
CA THR A 79 29.81 -12.84 4.26
C THR A 79 30.96 -12.18 3.50
N ARG A 80 32.09 -12.88 3.28
CA ARG A 80 33.19 -12.36 2.46
C ARG A 80 32.84 -12.35 0.99
N GLU A 81 32.31 -13.45 0.47
CA GLU A 81 31.88 -13.56 -0.94
C GLU A 81 30.81 -12.52 -1.28
N ASN A 82 29.84 -12.27 -0.38
CA ASN A 82 28.83 -11.24 -0.55
C ASN A 82 29.43 -9.81 -0.49
N ASN A 83 30.37 -9.54 0.42
CA ASN A 83 31.08 -8.25 0.46
C ASN A 83 31.94 -8.01 -0.79
N GLU A 84 32.57 -9.05 -1.34
CA GLU A 84 33.36 -8.98 -2.58
C GLU A 84 32.44 -8.73 -3.79
N LEU A 85 31.31 -9.43 -3.90
CA LEU A 85 30.29 -9.18 -4.92
C LEU A 85 29.67 -7.78 -4.81
N HIS A 86 29.39 -7.28 -3.60
CA HIS A 86 28.94 -5.91 -3.39
C HIS A 86 29.97 -4.87 -3.86
N LEU A 87 31.27 -5.10 -3.63
CA LEU A 87 32.35 -4.24 -4.14
C LEU A 87 32.49 -4.30 -5.67
N GLU A 88 32.19 -5.44 -6.30
CA GLU A 88 32.17 -5.56 -7.76
C GLU A 88 30.94 -4.85 -8.38
N ILE A 89 29.76 -5.04 -7.80
CA ILE A 89 28.52 -4.33 -8.17
C ILE A 89 28.71 -2.81 -8.05
N LEU A 90 29.37 -2.32 -6.99
CA LEU A 90 29.67 -0.89 -6.83
C LEU A 90 30.58 -0.36 -7.96
N LYS A 91 31.66 -1.08 -8.31
CA LYS A 91 32.56 -0.69 -9.42
C LYS A 91 31.85 -0.70 -10.77
N LEU A 92 31.03 -1.73 -11.05
CA LEU A 92 30.23 -1.80 -12.26
C LEU A 92 29.23 -0.64 -12.33
N LYS A 93 28.57 -0.32 -11.21
CA LYS A 93 27.70 0.85 -11.11
C LYS A 93 28.46 2.14 -11.43
N GLU A 94 29.60 2.39 -10.78
CA GLU A 94 30.42 3.59 -11.03
C GLU A 94 30.85 3.72 -12.50
N GLN A 95 31.19 2.61 -13.16
CA GLN A 95 31.50 2.57 -14.60
C GLN A 95 30.27 2.91 -15.46
N THR A 96 29.10 2.35 -15.16
CA THR A 96 27.86 2.69 -15.87
C THR A 96 27.42 4.14 -15.63
N ASP A 97 27.55 4.66 -14.41
CA ASP A 97 27.27 6.06 -14.08
C ASP A 97 28.23 7.02 -14.80
N HIS A 98 29.47 6.59 -15.10
CA HIS A 98 30.40 7.34 -15.95
C HIS A 98 29.94 7.33 -17.41
N HIS A 99 29.65 6.15 -17.98
CA HIS A 99 29.13 6.01 -19.34
C HIS A 99 27.82 6.79 -19.56
N ILE A 100 26.91 6.80 -18.58
CA ILE A 100 25.67 7.58 -18.62
C ILE A 100 25.95 9.09 -18.61
N LYS A 101 26.99 9.57 -17.91
CA LYS A 101 27.41 10.97 -17.95
C LYS A 101 28.00 11.34 -19.31
N ASP A 102 28.85 10.49 -19.90
CA ASP A 102 29.45 10.72 -21.21
C ASP A 102 28.40 10.70 -22.34
N LEU A 103 27.45 9.78 -22.27
CA LEU A 103 26.31 9.72 -23.20
C LEU A 103 25.41 10.96 -23.04
N LYS A 104 25.10 11.40 -21.81
CA LYS A 104 24.33 12.65 -21.57
C LYS A 104 25.08 13.90 -22.03
N ALA A 105 26.41 13.96 -21.87
CA ALA A 105 27.23 15.05 -22.40
C ALA A 105 27.33 15.03 -23.93
N SER A 106 27.22 13.85 -24.56
CA SER A 106 27.20 13.70 -26.02
C SER A 106 25.82 14.04 -26.60
N LEU A 107 24.74 13.61 -25.95
CA LEU A 107 23.37 13.99 -26.28
C LEU A 107 23.20 15.51 -26.26
N ARG A 108 23.63 16.19 -25.19
CA ARG A 108 23.57 17.66 -25.07
C ARG A 108 24.34 18.41 -26.16
N ARG A 109 25.44 17.84 -26.68
CA ARG A 109 26.16 18.42 -27.82
C ARG A 109 25.32 18.34 -29.10
N VAL A 110 24.77 17.16 -29.40
CA VAL A 110 23.90 16.93 -30.56
C VAL A 110 22.58 17.73 -30.46
N GLU A 111 22.02 17.90 -29.25
CA GLU A 111 20.84 18.75 -29.00
C GLU A 111 21.13 20.23 -29.29
N ASN A 112 22.29 20.75 -28.86
CA ASN A 112 22.73 22.11 -29.16
C ASN A 112 23.00 22.30 -30.66
N GLU A 113 23.74 21.37 -31.30
CA GLU A 113 23.99 21.38 -32.75
C GLU A 113 22.66 21.35 -33.55
N ALA A 114 21.69 20.55 -33.10
CA ALA A 114 20.36 20.52 -33.70
C ALA A 114 19.57 21.83 -33.46
N ALA A 115 19.74 22.49 -32.31
CA ALA A 115 19.13 23.81 -32.05
C ALA A 115 19.74 24.90 -32.95
N ASP A 116 21.07 24.93 -33.10
CA ASP A 116 21.78 25.86 -33.99
C ASP A 116 21.39 25.64 -35.45
N LEU A 117 21.29 24.38 -35.91
CA LEU A 117 20.82 24.04 -37.25
C LEU A 117 19.35 24.43 -37.47
N ARG A 118 18.47 24.30 -36.47
CA ARG A 118 17.08 24.79 -36.53
C ARG A 118 17.03 26.32 -36.59
N PHE A 119 17.86 27.02 -35.83
CA PHE A 119 17.95 28.49 -35.86
C PHE A 119 18.43 28.98 -37.23
N LEU A 120 19.48 28.37 -37.78
CA LEU A 120 20.01 28.67 -39.11
C LEU A 120 18.99 28.38 -40.22
N ASN A 121 18.26 27.25 -40.13
CA ASN A 121 17.19 26.93 -41.08
C ASN A 121 16.04 27.95 -41.00
N ASN A 122 15.59 28.33 -39.79
CA ASN A 122 14.61 29.40 -39.61
C ASN A 122 15.09 30.75 -40.18
N GLN A 123 16.38 31.08 -40.06
CA GLN A 123 16.97 32.26 -40.68
C GLN A 123 16.93 32.18 -42.22
N TYR A 124 17.26 31.03 -42.81
CA TYR A 124 17.12 30.81 -44.26
C TYR A 124 15.65 30.89 -44.72
N VAL A 125 14.70 30.29 -43.99
CA VAL A 125 13.26 30.38 -44.29
C VAL A 125 12.76 31.83 -44.20
N HIS A 126 13.22 32.62 -43.23
CA HIS A 126 12.89 34.03 -43.16
C HIS A 126 13.50 34.82 -44.34
N LYS A 127 14.74 34.52 -44.71
CA LYS A 127 15.41 35.14 -45.88
C LYS A 127 14.73 34.78 -47.20
N ILE A 128 14.25 33.54 -47.35
CA ILE A 128 13.42 33.10 -48.48
C ILE A 128 12.11 33.89 -48.49
N LYS A 129 11.39 34.00 -47.38
CA LYS A 129 10.14 34.81 -47.29
C LYS A 129 10.36 36.29 -47.60
N LEU A 130 11.49 36.88 -47.23
CA LEU A 130 11.86 38.25 -47.63
C LEU A 130 12.15 38.34 -49.14
N LEU A 131 12.91 37.40 -49.71
CA LEU A 131 13.18 37.35 -51.15
C LEU A 131 11.92 37.06 -51.98
N GLU A 132 10.98 36.25 -51.48
CA GLU A 132 9.66 36.05 -52.06
C GLU A 132 8.81 37.32 -52.00
N LYS A 133 8.85 38.06 -50.89
CA LYS A 133 8.13 39.34 -50.76
C LYS A 133 8.73 40.41 -51.67
N GLU A 134 10.05 40.47 -51.79
CA GLU A 134 10.72 41.30 -52.80
C GLU A 134 10.39 40.85 -54.22
N SER A 135 10.34 39.54 -54.50
CA SER A 135 9.99 38.99 -55.80
C SER A 135 8.56 39.34 -56.17
N LYS A 136 7.59 39.13 -55.27
CA LYS A 136 6.19 39.57 -55.43
C LYS A 136 6.10 41.08 -55.63
N ALA A 137 6.77 41.89 -54.81
CA ALA A 137 6.80 43.35 -55.00
C ALA A 137 7.45 43.77 -56.34
N LYS A 138 8.45 43.03 -56.83
CA LYS A 138 9.06 43.26 -58.17
C LYS A 138 8.11 42.82 -59.28
N THR A 139 7.40 41.70 -59.15
CA THR A 139 6.37 41.23 -60.10
C THR A 139 5.17 42.18 -60.13
N GLU A 140 4.64 42.59 -58.99
CA GLU A 140 3.62 43.64 -58.85
C GLU A 140 4.12 44.96 -59.44
N LYS A 141 5.40 45.30 -59.26
CA LYS A 141 5.97 46.52 -59.87
C LYS A 141 6.12 46.40 -61.38
N ILE A 142 6.50 45.24 -61.90
CA ILE A 142 6.52 44.93 -63.33
C ILE A 142 5.10 44.99 -63.88
N GLN A 143 4.10 44.44 -63.19
CA GLN A 143 2.70 44.46 -63.58
C GLN A 143 2.14 45.89 -63.59
N GLN A 144 2.40 46.69 -62.54
CA GLN A 144 2.10 48.13 -62.52
C GLN A 144 2.83 48.90 -63.63
N LEU A 145 4.07 48.53 -63.98
CA LEU A 145 4.82 49.14 -65.07
C LEU A 145 4.37 48.64 -66.45
N GLN A 146 3.73 47.48 -66.55
CA GLN A 146 3.08 46.95 -67.75
C GLN A 146 1.72 47.61 -67.95
N GLU A 147 0.88 47.71 -66.91
CA GLU A 147 -0.35 48.52 -66.90
C GLU A 147 -0.05 49.98 -67.24
N LYS A 148 1.00 50.56 -66.64
CA LYS A 148 1.43 51.92 -66.97
C LYS A 148 2.17 52.03 -68.30
N ASN A 149 2.72 50.97 -68.89
CA ASN A 149 3.12 51.00 -70.31
C ASN A 149 1.89 50.96 -71.22
N LEU A 150 0.92 50.11 -70.93
CA LEU A 150 -0.37 50.03 -71.63
C LEU A 150 -1.17 51.35 -71.55
N GLN A 151 -0.85 52.24 -70.62
CA GLN A 151 -1.41 53.60 -70.52
C GLN A 151 -0.43 54.75 -70.84
N ALA A 152 0.89 54.52 -70.91
CA ALA A 152 1.92 55.54 -71.17
C ALA A 152 2.88 55.23 -72.34
N VAL A 153 2.49 54.32 -73.24
CA VAL A 153 2.88 54.39 -74.67
C VAL A 153 2.31 55.67 -75.32
N VAL A 154 1.41 56.38 -74.63
CA VAL A 154 1.06 57.78 -74.89
C VAL A 154 1.98 58.70 -74.05
N GLN A 155 2.95 59.32 -74.74
CA GLN A 155 3.73 60.52 -74.37
C GLN A 155 4.93 60.39 -73.40
N THR A 156 6.04 60.99 -73.85
CA THR A 156 7.44 61.00 -73.35
C THR A 156 7.78 62.34 -72.65
N PRO A 157 9.05 62.71 -72.32
CA PRO A 157 10.14 62.05 -71.54
C PRO A 157 10.83 62.99 -70.49
N ALA A 158 11.83 62.47 -69.72
CA ALA A 158 12.99 63.22 -69.15
C ALA A 158 12.74 64.32 -68.05
N SER A 159 13.69 64.82 -67.23
CA SER A 159 14.99 64.31 -66.67
C SER A 159 15.59 65.25 -65.58
N LYS A 160 16.63 64.78 -64.85
CA LYS A 160 17.73 65.55 -64.16
C LYS A 160 17.48 66.24 -62.79
N ALA A 161 18.59 66.66 -62.15
CA ALA A 161 18.75 67.18 -60.77
C ALA A 161 20.04 68.04 -60.63
N SER A 162 20.24 68.81 -59.53
CA SER A 162 21.58 69.23 -59.00
C SER A 162 21.56 70.05 -57.68
N CYS A 163 22.76 70.21 -57.06
CA CYS A 163 23.28 71.32 -56.21
C CYS A 163 23.30 71.17 -54.66
N THR A 164 24.50 71.32 -54.05
CA THR A 164 24.78 71.21 -52.58
C THR A 164 26.08 71.94 -52.13
N TYR A 165 26.16 73.28 -52.13
CA TYR A 165 27.43 74.01 -51.81
C TYR A 165 27.27 75.39 -51.09
N LEU A 166 26.30 75.57 -50.18
CA LEU A 166 25.97 76.90 -49.60
C LEU A 166 25.82 76.96 -48.06
N LEU A 167 26.37 76.01 -47.29
CA LEU A 167 26.06 75.87 -45.85
C LEU A 167 27.15 76.35 -44.88
N ASP A 168 28.43 76.39 -45.28
CA ASP A 168 29.53 76.44 -44.29
C ASP A 168 29.83 77.83 -43.71
N GLU A 169 29.52 78.93 -44.41
CA GLU A 169 29.88 80.29 -43.94
C GLU A 169 29.15 80.70 -42.65
N LYS A 170 27.94 80.18 -42.40
CA LYS A 170 27.08 80.71 -41.32
C LYS A 170 27.46 80.27 -39.90
N ILE A 171 28.38 79.30 -39.77
CA ILE A 171 28.79 78.74 -38.48
C ILE A 171 29.75 79.69 -37.73
N GLN A 172 30.53 80.51 -38.44
CA GLN A 172 31.67 81.21 -37.85
C GLN A 172 31.30 82.48 -37.05
N GLU A 173 30.21 83.17 -37.41
CA GLU A 173 29.76 84.39 -36.70
C GLU A 173 29.33 84.09 -35.25
N LEU A 174 28.66 82.97 -35.02
CA LEU A 174 28.05 82.61 -33.72
C LEU A 174 29.07 82.32 -32.60
N GLN A 175 30.36 82.22 -32.92
CA GLN A 175 31.40 81.91 -31.93
C GLN A 175 31.94 83.16 -31.21
N LEU A 176 31.83 84.36 -31.81
CA LEU A 176 32.36 85.61 -31.23
C LEU A 176 31.47 86.22 -30.15
N GLU A 177 30.16 86.00 -30.22
CA GLU A 177 29.19 86.60 -29.27
C GLU A 177 29.25 85.94 -27.88
N VAL A 178 29.72 84.70 -27.80
CA VAL A 178 29.80 83.91 -26.55
C VAL A 178 30.89 84.43 -25.61
N THR A 179 32.03 84.87 -26.13
CA THR A 179 33.18 85.30 -25.30
C THR A 179 32.92 86.63 -24.58
N GLU A 180 32.23 87.58 -25.22
CA GLU A 180 31.99 88.92 -24.66
C GLU A 180 31.00 88.94 -23.48
N LEU A 181 30.31 87.83 -23.23
CA LEU A 181 29.42 87.64 -22.07
C LEU A 181 30.15 87.10 -20.83
N GLN A 182 31.34 86.49 -20.99
CA GLN A 182 32.05 85.83 -19.89
C GLN A 182 32.77 86.83 -18.97
N GLU A 183 33.48 87.83 -19.52
CA GLU A 183 34.19 88.85 -18.72
C GLU A 183 33.25 89.67 -17.81
N LYS A 184 32.02 89.94 -18.26
CA LYS A 184 31.04 90.75 -17.54
C LYS A 184 30.54 90.08 -16.25
N LEU A 185 30.65 88.75 -16.13
CA LEU A 185 30.27 88.00 -14.93
C LEU A 185 31.34 88.14 -13.82
N GLU A 186 32.61 88.00 -14.16
CA GLU A 186 33.73 87.92 -13.20
C GLU A 186 33.94 89.23 -12.40
N LEU A 187 33.68 90.38 -13.03
CA LEU A 187 33.71 91.69 -12.35
C LEU A 187 32.65 91.81 -11.25
N SER A 188 31.49 91.17 -11.40
CA SER A 188 30.38 91.24 -10.45
C SER A 188 30.69 90.49 -9.15
N GLU A 189 31.30 89.30 -9.27
CA GLU A 189 31.62 88.46 -8.10
C GLU A 189 32.64 89.11 -7.16
N ASN A 190 33.61 89.83 -7.71
CA ASN A 190 34.65 90.48 -6.93
C ASN A 190 34.12 91.68 -6.12
N GLY A 191 33.09 92.38 -6.61
CA GLY A 191 32.37 93.39 -5.83
C GLY A 191 31.70 92.79 -4.57
N LYS A 192 31.05 91.64 -4.71
CA LYS A 192 30.34 90.95 -3.61
C LYS A 192 31.28 90.54 -2.46
N LYS A 193 32.50 90.10 -2.77
CA LYS A 193 33.51 89.69 -1.77
C LYS A 193 33.97 90.84 -0.86
N ASN A 194 34.00 92.08 -1.36
CA ASN A 194 34.48 93.23 -0.60
C ASN A 194 33.48 93.70 0.47
N TYR A 195 32.18 93.75 0.14
CA TYR A 195 31.15 94.12 1.12
C TYR A 195 31.07 93.15 2.31
N SER A 196 31.25 91.84 2.07
CA SER A 196 31.21 90.82 3.13
C SER A 196 32.22 91.08 4.25
N LYS A 197 33.45 91.48 3.91
CA LYS A 197 34.51 91.79 4.90
C LYS A 197 34.23 93.04 5.73
N GLN A 198 33.38 93.94 5.22
CA GLN A 198 33.04 95.18 5.91
C GLN A 198 32.00 94.97 7.02
N VAL A 199 31.21 93.89 6.95
CA VAL A 199 30.23 93.50 7.98
C VAL A 199 30.95 92.88 9.19
N GLU A 200 31.83 91.89 8.97
CA GLU A 200 32.59 91.21 10.03
C GLU A 200 33.35 92.16 10.98
N LEU A 201 33.80 93.31 10.47
CA LEU A 201 34.55 94.30 11.25
C LEU A 201 33.63 95.19 12.12
N ARG A 202 32.33 95.28 11.81
CA ARG A 202 31.36 96.00 12.65
C ARG A 202 30.88 95.14 13.81
N ASP A 203 30.60 93.87 13.56
CA ASP A 203 30.05 92.95 14.56
C ASP A 203 31.03 92.77 15.74
N LYS A 204 32.34 92.66 15.44
CA LYS A 204 33.42 92.57 16.44
C LYS A 204 33.56 93.82 17.32
N GLU A 205 33.20 95.00 16.83
CA GLU A 205 33.22 96.24 17.63
C GLU A 205 31.94 96.39 18.47
N ILE A 206 30.79 95.89 17.98
CA ILE A 206 29.55 95.79 18.78
C ILE A 206 29.77 94.88 19.99
N GLU A 207 30.39 93.71 19.76
CA GLU A 207 30.72 92.75 20.82
C GLU A 207 31.66 93.35 21.88
N ARG A 208 32.67 94.13 21.46
CA ARG A 208 33.58 94.84 22.37
C ARG A 208 32.87 95.91 23.22
N LEU A 209 31.85 96.58 22.67
CA LEU A 209 31.11 97.64 23.36
C LEU A 209 30.10 97.10 24.39
N MET A 210 29.51 95.94 24.17
CA MET A 210 28.62 95.31 25.16
C MET A 210 29.35 94.96 26.46
N LEU A 211 30.55 94.41 26.37
CA LEU A 211 31.35 93.96 27.52
C LEU A 211 31.83 95.09 28.44
N ALA A 212 31.76 96.35 27.99
CA ALA A 212 32.24 97.51 28.74
C ALA A 212 31.18 98.22 29.61
N LEU A 213 29.91 97.79 29.57
CA LEU A 213 28.77 98.53 30.14
C LEU A 213 28.04 97.85 31.31
N ASP A 214 28.37 96.60 31.66
CA ASP A 214 27.64 95.82 32.67
C ASP A 214 28.08 96.16 34.12
N GLY A 215 27.98 97.44 34.47
CA GLY A 215 28.51 98.05 35.70
C GLY A 215 27.50 98.20 36.84
N GLY A 216 26.92 97.10 37.32
CA GLY A 216 26.08 97.06 38.53
C GLY A 216 24.58 96.87 38.27
N ARG A 217 24.02 95.78 38.79
CA ARG A 217 22.63 95.34 38.54
C ARG A 217 21.75 95.49 39.80
N SER A 218 20.51 95.97 39.61
CA SER A 218 19.49 96.07 40.69
C SER A 218 19.04 94.68 41.18
N HIS A 219 18.52 94.62 42.40
CA HIS A 219 17.97 93.41 43.01
C HIS A 219 16.86 92.75 42.17
N ASP A 220 16.03 93.55 41.50
CA ASP A 220 14.96 93.06 40.61
C ASP A 220 15.51 92.26 39.41
N VAL A 221 16.68 92.66 38.90
CA VAL A 221 17.37 91.95 37.82
C VAL A 221 17.86 90.60 38.33
N ILE A 222 18.40 90.52 39.56
CA ILE A 222 18.84 89.25 40.16
C ILE A 222 17.64 88.33 40.43
N SER A 223 16.50 88.88 40.85
CA SER A 223 15.25 88.13 41.03
C SER A 223 14.75 87.55 39.69
N LEU A 224 14.65 88.39 38.66
CA LEU A 224 14.28 87.96 37.30
C LEU A 224 15.28 86.97 36.70
N GLU A 225 16.58 87.16 36.91
CA GLU A 225 17.63 86.25 36.43
C GLU A 225 17.60 84.90 37.17
N SER A 226 17.24 84.87 38.45
CA SER A 226 17.00 83.61 39.18
C SER A 226 15.81 82.82 38.60
N ARG A 227 14.75 83.54 38.22
CA ARG A 227 13.56 82.96 37.57
C ARG A 227 13.84 82.57 36.13
N SER A 228 14.66 83.32 35.40
CA SER A 228 15.17 82.98 34.07
C SER A 228 15.98 81.69 34.14
N LYS A 229 16.96 81.60 35.05
CA LYS A 229 17.75 80.38 35.28
C LYS A 229 16.92 79.17 35.72
N SER A 230 15.77 79.39 36.36
CA SER A 230 14.80 78.32 36.65
C SER A 230 14.00 77.90 35.41
N ASN A 231 13.58 78.87 34.58
CA ASN A 231 12.89 78.61 33.32
C ASN A 231 13.83 77.95 32.29
N GLU A 232 15.09 78.38 32.20
CA GLU A 232 16.15 77.80 31.36
C GLU A 232 16.41 76.34 31.71
N LYS A 233 16.44 76.00 33.01
CA LYS A 233 16.52 74.59 33.46
C LYS A 233 15.30 73.78 33.06
N LEU A 234 14.10 74.34 33.18
CA LEU A 234 12.86 73.69 32.73
C LEU A 234 12.84 73.52 31.20
N ILE A 235 13.27 74.52 30.44
CA ILE A 235 13.39 74.46 28.98
C ILE A 235 14.44 73.43 28.57
N ALA A 236 15.60 73.36 29.24
CA ALA A 236 16.61 72.35 28.98
C ALA A 236 16.08 70.92 29.28
N GLN A 237 15.33 70.74 30.37
CA GLN A 237 14.71 69.46 30.71
C GLN A 237 13.60 69.06 29.72
N LEU A 238 12.79 70.02 29.26
CA LEU A 238 11.78 69.81 28.23
C LEU A 238 12.42 69.52 26.86
N ASN A 239 13.51 70.21 26.50
CA ASN A 239 14.26 69.94 25.27
C ASN A 239 14.85 68.53 25.30
N LEU A 240 15.47 68.11 26.41
CA LEU A 240 15.98 66.74 26.57
C LEU A 240 14.85 65.68 26.46
N GLN A 241 13.66 65.99 26.97
CA GLN A 241 12.48 65.13 26.81
C GLN A 241 11.96 65.12 25.36
N VAL A 242 11.99 66.26 24.66
CA VAL A 242 11.62 66.36 23.24
C VAL A 242 12.63 65.63 22.36
N GLU A 243 13.93 65.73 22.63
CA GLU A 243 14.99 64.97 21.95
C GLU A 243 14.80 63.46 22.15
N TYR A 244 14.53 63.01 23.39
CA TYR A 244 14.21 61.61 23.68
C TYR A 244 12.96 61.12 22.93
N LEU A 245 11.89 61.93 22.90
CA LEU A 245 10.66 61.59 22.18
C LEU A 245 10.85 61.62 20.65
N GLN A 246 11.65 62.54 20.11
CA GLN A 246 12.01 62.58 18.69
C GLN A 246 12.88 61.38 18.30
N GLN A 247 13.84 60.99 19.13
CA GLN A 247 14.64 59.79 18.91
C GLN A 247 13.76 58.53 18.98
N SER A 248 12.90 58.41 20.00
CA SER A 248 11.99 57.26 20.14
C SER A 248 11.00 57.18 18.97
N ASN A 249 10.44 58.31 18.51
CA ASN A 249 9.60 58.35 17.31
C ASN A 249 10.39 57.91 16.06
N LYS A 250 11.62 58.39 15.88
CA LYS A 250 12.47 58.00 14.74
C LYS A 250 12.85 56.51 14.78
N GLU A 251 13.08 55.95 15.96
CA GLU A 251 13.32 54.51 16.15
C GLU A 251 12.06 53.69 15.82
N LEU A 252 10.86 54.19 16.17
CA LEU A 252 9.58 53.59 15.78
C LEU A 252 9.28 53.74 14.28
N GLU A 253 9.59 54.88 13.66
CA GLU A 253 9.46 55.10 12.21
C GLU A 253 10.36 54.14 11.43
N ASN A 254 11.63 53.99 11.83
CA ASN A 254 12.54 52.99 11.27
C ASN A 254 11.96 51.57 11.44
N ARG A 255 11.49 51.22 12.65
CA ARG A 255 10.89 49.91 12.94
C ARG A 255 9.66 49.62 12.07
N ILE A 256 8.83 50.63 11.79
CA ILE A 256 7.68 50.53 10.90
C ILE A 256 8.14 50.36 9.45
N GLN A 257 9.18 51.08 9.01
CA GLN A 257 9.73 50.94 7.67
C GLN A 257 10.33 49.54 7.44
N ASP A 258 11.13 49.03 8.39
CA ASP A 258 11.65 47.65 8.37
C ASP A 258 10.52 46.61 8.27
N LEU A 259 9.45 46.77 9.06
CA LEU A 259 8.27 45.91 9.02
C LEU A 259 7.48 46.02 7.69
N LEU A 260 7.44 47.20 7.07
CA LEU A 260 6.82 47.38 5.76
C LEU A 260 7.66 46.73 4.65
N ASP A 261 8.98 46.79 4.71
CA ASP A 261 9.86 46.21 3.68
C ASP A 261 10.00 44.69 3.83
N THR A 262 10.07 44.16 5.05
CA THR A 262 9.92 42.70 5.28
C THR A 262 8.56 42.20 4.82
N LYS A 263 7.47 42.95 5.07
CA LYS A 263 6.13 42.61 4.54
C LYS A 263 6.10 42.57 3.01
N LYS A 264 6.71 43.55 2.31
CA LYS A 264 6.82 43.53 0.84
C LYS A 264 7.51 42.25 0.36
N ASN A 265 8.66 41.93 0.94
CA ASN A 265 9.45 40.76 0.57
C ASN A 265 8.64 39.45 0.74
N VAL A 266 8.00 39.27 1.91
CA VAL A 266 7.11 38.12 2.17
C VAL A 266 5.94 38.09 1.19
N THR A 267 5.32 39.24 0.84
CA THR A 267 4.25 39.24 -0.17
C THR A 267 4.75 38.88 -1.58
N SER A 268 5.97 39.27 -1.97
CA SER A 268 6.54 38.84 -3.25
C SER A 268 6.91 37.35 -3.28
N GLU A 269 7.38 36.81 -2.15
CA GLU A 269 7.67 35.38 -1.98
C GLU A 269 6.37 34.54 -2.02
N VAL A 270 5.31 34.99 -1.34
CA VAL A 270 3.97 34.36 -1.41
C VAL A 270 3.41 34.38 -2.85
N VAL A 271 3.58 35.47 -3.60
CA VAL A 271 3.18 35.52 -5.02
C VAL A 271 4.02 34.56 -5.87
N HIS A 272 5.34 34.50 -5.67
CA HIS A 272 6.21 33.58 -6.39
C HIS A 272 5.86 32.10 -6.11
N LEU A 273 5.60 31.75 -4.84
CA LEU A 273 5.14 30.42 -4.44
C LEU A 273 3.74 30.10 -4.99
N SER A 274 2.83 31.08 -5.04
CA SER A 274 1.52 30.92 -5.67
C SER A 274 1.65 30.59 -7.16
N ASN A 275 2.49 31.33 -7.89
CA ASN A 275 2.73 31.10 -9.31
C ASN A 275 3.37 29.73 -9.56
N LYS A 276 4.40 29.33 -8.78
CA LYS A 276 5.03 28.00 -8.94
C LYS A 276 4.07 26.86 -8.55
N ASN A 277 3.15 27.07 -7.60
CA ASN A 277 2.09 26.10 -7.32
C ASN A 277 1.08 26.00 -8.48
N GLU A 278 0.74 27.12 -9.14
CA GLU A 278 -0.13 27.12 -10.32
C GLU A 278 0.53 26.43 -11.52
N GLU A 279 1.83 26.67 -11.76
CA GLU A 279 2.64 25.91 -12.73
C GLU A 279 2.65 24.41 -12.40
N LEU A 280 2.91 24.01 -11.14
CA LEU A 280 2.89 22.60 -10.73
C LEU A 280 1.51 21.95 -10.89
N CYS A 281 0.42 22.72 -10.71
CA CYS A 281 -0.93 22.23 -11.01
C CYS A 281 -1.14 22.02 -12.52
N GLN A 282 -0.58 22.88 -13.38
CA GLN A 282 -0.63 22.70 -14.83
C GLN A 282 0.20 21.47 -15.25
N GLU A 283 1.43 21.32 -14.72
CA GLU A 283 2.29 20.14 -14.90
C GLU A 283 1.56 18.85 -14.47
N LEU A 284 0.82 18.85 -13.35
CA LEU A 284 0.01 17.70 -12.92
C LEU A 284 -1.13 17.37 -13.91
N ASN A 285 -1.87 18.38 -14.38
CA ASN A 285 -2.97 18.17 -15.33
C ASN A 285 -2.47 17.62 -16.68
N GLU A 286 -1.28 18.04 -17.13
CA GLU A 286 -0.62 17.46 -18.32
C GLU A 286 -0.22 16.00 -18.09
N ILE A 287 0.30 15.65 -16.91
CA ILE A 287 0.62 14.26 -16.53
C ILE A 287 -0.65 13.41 -16.49
N ASP A 288 -1.75 13.90 -15.90
CA ASP A 288 -3.04 13.18 -15.88
C ASP A 288 -3.61 12.97 -17.29
N HIS A 289 -3.51 13.97 -18.17
CA HIS A 289 -3.89 13.81 -19.58
C HIS A 289 -3.02 12.79 -20.33
N LEU A 290 -1.71 12.78 -20.10
CA LEU A 290 -0.80 11.78 -20.67
C LEU A 290 -1.08 10.37 -20.12
N ALA A 291 -1.37 10.24 -18.82
CA ALA A 291 -1.77 8.98 -18.20
C ALA A 291 -3.05 8.43 -18.82
N GLN A 292 -4.09 9.25 -18.98
CA GLN A 292 -5.33 8.83 -19.64
C GLN A 292 -5.15 8.54 -21.15
N GLN A 293 -4.16 9.10 -21.82
CA GLN A 293 -3.83 8.73 -23.21
C GLN A 293 -3.13 7.37 -23.26
N LEU A 294 -2.15 7.13 -22.38
CA LEU A 294 -1.49 5.84 -22.22
C LEU A 294 -2.47 4.72 -21.84
N GLU A 295 -3.43 4.99 -20.98
CA GLU A 295 -4.45 4.02 -20.57
C GLU A 295 -5.38 3.64 -21.73
N ARG A 296 -5.88 4.62 -22.51
CA ARG A 296 -6.66 4.34 -23.72
C ARG A 296 -5.85 3.60 -24.79
N HIS A 297 -4.56 3.93 -24.96
CA HIS A 297 -3.69 3.21 -25.89
C HIS A 297 -3.45 1.76 -25.44
N LYS A 298 -3.33 1.51 -24.13
CA LYS A 298 -3.25 0.17 -23.54
C LYS A 298 -4.55 -0.62 -23.74
N GLU A 299 -5.71 0.00 -23.54
CA GLU A 299 -7.02 -0.64 -23.82
C GLU A 299 -7.15 -1.04 -25.29
N ILE A 300 -6.81 -0.15 -26.23
CA ILE A 300 -6.84 -0.45 -27.68
C ILE A 300 -5.86 -1.57 -28.04
N ALA A 301 -4.66 -1.57 -27.46
CA ALA A 301 -3.66 -2.63 -27.69
C ALA A 301 -4.14 -3.99 -27.15
N LEU A 302 -4.78 -4.02 -25.98
CA LEU A 302 -5.38 -5.23 -25.40
C LEU A 302 -6.55 -5.73 -26.25
N GLU A 303 -7.47 -4.85 -26.66
CA GLU A 303 -8.62 -5.23 -27.51
C GLU A 303 -8.17 -5.74 -28.90
N THR A 304 -7.02 -5.27 -29.39
CA THR A 304 -6.41 -5.77 -30.64
C THR A 304 -5.78 -7.15 -30.42
N ALA A 305 -4.99 -7.33 -29.35
CA ALA A 305 -4.39 -8.61 -29.00
C ALA A 305 -5.45 -9.69 -28.71
N ASP A 306 -6.54 -9.36 -28.02
CA ASP A 306 -7.65 -10.29 -27.76
C ASP A 306 -8.38 -10.71 -29.05
N LYS A 307 -8.46 -9.82 -30.06
CA LYS A 307 -8.97 -10.17 -31.40
C LYS A 307 -8.02 -11.10 -32.14
N GLU A 308 -6.73 -10.80 -32.19
CA GLU A 308 -5.71 -11.64 -32.81
C GLU A 308 -5.66 -13.04 -32.15
N ILE A 309 -5.68 -13.11 -30.83
CA ILE A 309 -5.79 -14.36 -30.06
C ILE A 309 -7.11 -15.08 -30.35
N GLY A 310 -8.22 -14.33 -30.50
CA GLY A 310 -9.53 -14.87 -30.84
C GLY A 310 -9.63 -15.40 -32.27
N GLU A 311 -8.83 -14.90 -33.21
CA GLU A 311 -8.72 -15.39 -34.58
C GLU A 311 -7.78 -16.60 -34.66
N ALA A 312 -6.61 -16.53 -33.99
CA ALA A 312 -5.70 -17.66 -33.86
C ALA A 312 -6.36 -18.89 -33.22
N LYS A 313 -7.20 -18.70 -32.19
CA LYS A 313 -8.00 -19.79 -31.58
C LYS A 313 -8.94 -20.46 -32.59
N LYS A 314 -9.67 -19.67 -33.40
CA LYS A 314 -10.56 -20.20 -34.46
C LYS A 314 -9.79 -20.93 -35.56
N GLU A 315 -8.57 -20.50 -35.86
CA GLU A 315 -7.69 -21.18 -36.82
C GLU A 315 -7.19 -22.52 -36.26
N ILE A 316 -6.83 -22.57 -34.97
CA ILE A 316 -6.50 -23.81 -34.26
C ILE A 316 -7.71 -24.76 -34.24
N GLU A 317 -8.91 -24.29 -33.86
CA GLU A 317 -10.15 -25.10 -33.88
C GLU A 317 -10.45 -25.71 -35.26
N ARG A 318 -10.21 -24.97 -36.36
CA ARG A 318 -10.30 -25.51 -37.73
C ARG A 318 -9.25 -26.57 -37.99
N LYS A 319 -8.00 -26.37 -37.55
CA LYS A 319 -6.89 -27.31 -37.78
C LYS A 319 -7.04 -28.58 -36.95
N ASP A 320 -7.53 -28.49 -35.72
CA ASP A 320 -7.88 -29.65 -34.90
C ASP A 320 -9.02 -30.46 -35.55
N SER A 321 -10.02 -29.78 -36.13
CA SER A 321 -11.09 -30.43 -36.90
C SER A 321 -10.55 -31.14 -38.15
N GLU A 322 -9.67 -30.50 -38.91
CA GLU A 322 -9.01 -31.06 -40.11
C GLU A 322 -8.10 -32.24 -39.75
N ILE A 323 -7.41 -32.19 -38.60
CA ILE A 323 -6.64 -33.31 -38.05
C ILE A 323 -7.57 -34.47 -37.68
N GLN A 324 -8.71 -34.23 -37.02
CA GLN A 324 -9.67 -35.28 -36.69
C GLN A 324 -10.24 -35.95 -37.95
N ASP A 325 -10.64 -35.18 -38.97
CA ASP A 325 -11.07 -35.73 -40.26
C ASP A 325 -9.98 -36.61 -40.89
N LEU A 326 -8.71 -36.16 -40.85
CA LEU A 326 -7.58 -36.94 -41.35
C LEU A 326 -7.35 -38.21 -40.53
N GLU A 327 -7.47 -38.19 -39.20
CA GLU A 327 -7.40 -39.37 -38.34
C GLU A 327 -8.53 -40.39 -38.64
N GLU A 328 -9.75 -39.92 -38.92
CA GLU A 328 -10.85 -40.77 -39.38
C GLU A 328 -10.56 -41.39 -40.76
N THR A 329 -9.96 -40.65 -41.71
CA THR A 329 -9.52 -41.26 -42.98
C THR A 329 -8.37 -42.27 -42.78
N VAL A 330 -7.41 -42.01 -41.89
CA VAL A 330 -6.27 -42.89 -41.62
C VAL A 330 -6.73 -44.16 -40.91
N THR A 331 -7.67 -44.08 -39.96
CA THR A 331 -8.24 -45.26 -39.30
C THR A 331 -9.09 -46.10 -40.27
N ARG A 332 -9.88 -45.45 -41.14
CA ARG A 332 -10.59 -46.13 -42.25
C ARG A 332 -9.60 -46.87 -43.17
N LEU A 333 -8.58 -46.20 -43.68
CA LEU A 333 -7.56 -46.79 -44.55
C LEU A 333 -6.79 -47.93 -43.87
N LYS A 334 -6.48 -47.81 -42.56
CA LYS A 334 -5.89 -48.92 -41.77
C LYS A 334 -6.82 -50.13 -41.71
N SER A 335 -8.13 -49.93 -41.59
CA SER A 335 -9.13 -51.01 -41.58
C SER A 335 -9.26 -51.70 -42.96
N GLU A 336 -9.24 -50.92 -44.04
CA GLU A 336 -9.27 -51.41 -45.42
C GLU A 336 -7.99 -52.21 -45.74
N LEU A 337 -6.81 -51.68 -45.38
CA LEU A 337 -5.53 -52.38 -45.51
C LEU A 337 -5.52 -53.71 -44.73
N CYS A 338 -6.09 -53.74 -43.52
CA CYS A 338 -6.22 -54.96 -42.73
C CYS A 338 -7.17 -55.99 -43.38
N SER A 339 -8.27 -55.53 -43.98
CA SER A 339 -9.19 -56.38 -44.76
C SER A 339 -8.50 -56.97 -45.99
N CYS A 340 -7.81 -56.15 -46.78
CA CYS A 340 -7.03 -56.59 -47.94
C CYS A 340 -5.90 -57.56 -47.56
N ARG A 341 -5.21 -57.34 -46.44
CA ARG A 341 -4.18 -58.26 -45.94
C ARG A 341 -4.79 -59.63 -45.60
N ARG A 342 -5.90 -59.66 -44.86
CA ARG A 342 -6.67 -60.89 -44.56
C ARG A 342 -7.19 -61.60 -45.82
N GLN A 343 -7.53 -60.86 -46.86
CA GLN A 343 -7.96 -61.43 -48.14
C GLN A 343 -6.78 -62.04 -48.90
N ASN A 344 -5.61 -61.39 -48.92
CA ASN A 344 -4.38 -61.95 -49.49
C ASN A 344 -3.90 -63.19 -48.73
N GLU A 345 -4.02 -63.22 -47.40
CA GLU A 345 -3.72 -64.39 -46.55
C GLU A 345 -4.57 -65.59 -46.99
N ARG A 346 -5.91 -65.44 -47.06
CA ARG A 346 -6.81 -66.50 -47.56
C ARG A 346 -6.51 -66.95 -48.99
N LEU A 347 -6.24 -66.00 -49.90
CA LEU A 347 -5.89 -66.34 -51.28
C LEU A 347 -4.55 -67.08 -51.38
N SER A 348 -3.63 -66.85 -50.44
CA SER A 348 -2.37 -67.58 -50.32
C SER A 348 -2.60 -69.00 -49.77
N GLU A 349 -3.48 -69.16 -48.78
CA GLU A 349 -3.90 -70.48 -48.26
C GLU A 349 -4.64 -71.29 -49.35
N GLU A 350 -5.55 -70.67 -50.11
CA GLU A 350 -6.22 -71.29 -51.26
C GLU A 350 -5.23 -71.69 -52.35
N LEU A 351 -4.23 -70.86 -52.66
CA LEU A 351 -3.17 -71.18 -53.61
C LEU A 351 -2.28 -72.35 -53.12
N LEU A 352 -1.98 -72.40 -51.82
CA LEU A 352 -1.23 -73.51 -51.22
C LEU A 352 -2.00 -74.83 -51.37
N GLY A 353 -3.28 -74.85 -50.97
CA GLY A 353 -4.15 -76.02 -51.16
C GLY A 353 -4.37 -76.38 -52.63
N LYS A 354 -4.20 -75.44 -53.57
CA LYS A 354 -4.21 -75.71 -55.02
C LYS A 354 -2.89 -76.27 -55.54
N ALA A 355 -1.76 -76.01 -54.88
CA ALA A 355 -0.50 -76.69 -55.12
C ALA A 355 -0.57 -78.14 -54.61
N ASP A 356 -1.10 -78.38 -53.41
CA ASP A 356 -1.31 -79.72 -52.86
C ASP A 356 -2.28 -80.55 -53.75
N ASP A 357 -3.40 -79.95 -54.19
CA ASP A 357 -4.30 -80.53 -55.21
C ASP A 357 -3.56 -80.94 -56.49
N LYS A 358 -2.59 -80.11 -56.94
CA LYS A 358 -1.81 -80.37 -58.15
C LYS A 358 -0.84 -81.52 -57.93
N GLU A 359 -0.08 -81.54 -56.83
CA GLU A 359 0.87 -82.62 -56.54
C GLU A 359 0.15 -83.96 -56.39
N ASN A 360 -1.00 -84.01 -55.70
CA ASN A 360 -1.84 -85.20 -55.62
C ASN A 360 -2.33 -85.68 -57.00
N ARG A 361 -2.69 -84.77 -57.92
CA ARG A 361 -3.05 -85.11 -59.30
C ARG A 361 -1.84 -85.57 -60.12
N GLU A 362 -0.66 -85.03 -59.86
CA GLU A 362 0.59 -85.41 -60.52
C GLU A 362 1.03 -86.82 -60.09
N VAL A 363 0.86 -87.17 -58.81
CA VAL A 363 1.01 -88.55 -58.31
C VAL A 363 -0.02 -89.49 -58.95
N LEU A 364 -1.30 -89.10 -59.04
CA LEU A 364 -2.34 -89.90 -59.70
C LEU A 364 -2.09 -90.08 -61.20
N LEU A 365 -1.58 -89.06 -61.90
CA LEU A 365 -1.17 -89.15 -63.31
C LEU A 365 -0.01 -90.14 -63.49
N ASN A 366 1.01 -90.08 -62.63
CA ASN A 366 2.12 -91.03 -62.65
C ASN A 366 1.65 -92.48 -62.39
N GLN A 367 0.68 -92.69 -61.50
CA GLN A 367 0.06 -94.01 -61.28
C GLN A 367 -0.73 -94.49 -62.50
N LEU A 368 -1.51 -93.60 -63.14
CA LEU A 368 -2.25 -93.91 -64.37
C LEU A 368 -1.32 -94.18 -65.56
N GLU A 369 -0.17 -93.50 -65.65
CA GLU A 369 0.83 -93.74 -66.69
C GLU A 369 1.52 -95.11 -66.48
N GLN A 370 1.78 -95.52 -65.23
CA GLN A 370 2.28 -96.88 -64.92
C GLN A 370 1.24 -97.97 -65.22
N GLU A 371 -0.03 -97.77 -64.88
CA GLU A 371 -1.11 -98.70 -65.26
C GLU A 371 -1.29 -98.76 -66.78
N LYS A 372 -1.22 -97.62 -67.48
CA LYS A 372 -1.21 -97.54 -68.94
C LYS A 372 -0.03 -98.33 -69.54
N GLN A 373 1.19 -98.18 -69.00
CA GLN A 373 2.37 -98.95 -69.44
C GLN A 373 2.15 -100.46 -69.27
N ARG A 374 1.69 -100.91 -68.10
CA ARG A 374 1.33 -102.32 -67.83
C ARG A 374 0.22 -102.84 -68.75
N LEU A 375 -0.71 -101.98 -69.14
CA LEU A 375 -1.78 -102.32 -70.08
C LEU A 375 -1.26 -102.41 -71.52
N THR A 376 -0.36 -101.52 -71.96
CA THR A 376 0.31 -101.62 -73.27
C THR A 376 1.19 -102.87 -73.35
N GLU A 377 1.97 -103.18 -72.32
CA GLU A 377 2.75 -104.43 -72.22
C GLU A 377 1.82 -105.66 -72.32
N LYS A 378 0.65 -105.63 -71.67
CA LYS A 378 -0.36 -106.70 -71.79
C LYS A 378 -0.94 -106.78 -73.19
N THR A 379 -1.29 -105.67 -73.84
CA THR A 379 -1.80 -105.71 -75.22
C THR A 379 -0.75 -106.17 -76.22
N GLU A 380 0.51 -105.76 -76.08
CA GLU A 380 1.61 -106.27 -76.91
C GLU A 380 1.81 -107.79 -76.70
N ASN A 381 1.73 -108.27 -75.46
CA ASN A 381 1.74 -109.71 -75.16
C ASN A 381 0.51 -110.46 -75.71
N PHE A 382 -0.65 -109.80 -75.83
CA PHE A 382 -1.82 -110.38 -76.48
C PHE A 382 -1.69 -110.33 -78.01
N GLU A 383 -1.14 -109.26 -78.60
CA GLU A 383 -0.83 -109.19 -80.03
C GLU A 383 0.21 -110.23 -80.46
N ILE A 384 1.23 -110.50 -79.65
CA ILE A 384 2.20 -111.57 -79.92
C ILE A 384 1.48 -112.92 -79.97
N LYS A 385 0.60 -113.21 -78.99
CA LYS A 385 -0.22 -114.43 -78.98
C LYS A 385 -1.24 -114.48 -80.11
N GLU A 386 -1.80 -113.34 -80.51
CA GLU A 386 -2.69 -113.25 -81.67
C GLU A 386 -1.92 -113.51 -82.96
N ARG A 387 -0.70 -112.99 -83.12
CA ARG A 387 0.19 -113.32 -84.25
C ARG A 387 0.59 -114.79 -84.25
N GLU A 388 0.88 -115.39 -83.09
CA GLU A 388 1.13 -116.84 -82.96
C GLU A 388 -0.11 -117.66 -83.37
N LEU A 389 -1.30 -117.28 -82.89
CA LEU A 389 -2.57 -117.91 -83.26
C LEU A 389 -2.95 -117.68 -84.73
N VAL A 390 -2.62 -116.52 -85.32
CA VAL A 390 -2.82 -116.24 -86.74
C VAL A 390 -1.85 -117.07 -87.58
N LEU A 391 -0.59 -117.21 -87.19
CA LEU A 391 0.37 -118.12 -87.85
C LEU A 391 -0.05 -119.60 -87.71
N GLU A 392 -0.71 -119.97 -86.62
CA GLU A 392 -1.31 -121.30 -86.44
C GLU A 392 -2.56 -121.48 -87.31
N ILE A 393 -3.43 -120.46 -87.41
CA ILE A 393 -4.59 -120.44 -88.33
C ILE A 393 -4.12 -120.44 -89.79
N GLU A 394 -3.00 -119.82 -90.12
CA GLU A 394 -2.39 -119.85 -91.46
C GLU A 394 -1.74 -121.20 -91.76
N ARG A 395 -1.12 -121.88 -90.77
CA ARG A 395 -0.76 -123.30 -90.89
C ARG A 395 -2.01 -124.16 -91.17
N MET A 396 -3.07 -124.02 -90.38
CA MET A 396 -4.31 -124.77 -90.58
C MET A 396 -4.99 -124.47 -91.92
N ARG A 397 -4.92 -123.22 -92.43
CA ARG A 397 -5.39 -122.84 -93.77
C ARG A 397 -4.53 -123.40 -94.91
N LEU A 398 -3.24 -123.63 -94.67
CA LEU A 398 -2.32 -124.26 -95.62
C LEU A 398 -2.47 -125.79 -95.66
N GLU A 399 -2.79 -126.44 -94.54
CA GLU A 399 -3.10 -127.88 -94.51
C GLU A 399 -4.56 -128.20 -94.92
N TYR A 400 -5.52 -127.32 -94.64
CA TYR A 400 -6.96 -127.53 -94.94
C TYR A 400 -7.57 -126.33 -95.67
N GLY A 401 -7.23 -126.18 -96.95
CA GLY A 401 -7.65 -125.05 -97.77
C GLY A 401 -9.12 -125.08 -98.21
N ILE A 402 -9.86 -123.99 -97.93
CA ILE A 402 -11.11 -123.61 -98.60
C ILE A 402 -11.00 -122.12 -98.98
N ALA A 403 -11.46 -121.76 -100.19
CA ALA A 403 -11.40 -120.41 -100.75
C ALA A 403 -12.80 -119.87 -101.14
N LEU A 404 -12.82 -118.64 -101.70
CA LEU A 404 -13.95 -117.91 -102.32
C LEU A 404 -14.86 -117.12 -101.37
N GLY A 405 -15.30 -115.92 -101.81
CA GLY A 405 -16.40 -115.18 -101.13
C GLY A 405 -16.55 -113.67 -101.36
N ASP A 406 -16.49 -113.13 -102.58
CA ASP A 406 -16.87 -111.72 -102.81
C ASP A 406 -18.40 -111.47 -102.72
N LYS A 407 -18.82 -110.42 -101.98
CA LYS A 407 -19.78 -109.34 -102.39
C LYS A 407 -20.68 -108.78 -101.28
N SER A 408 -20.46 -107.49 -100.98
CA SER A 408 -21.52 -106.49 -100.70
C SER A 408 -22.35 -106.68 -99.40
N PRO A 409 -23.27 -105.75 -99.04
CA PRO A 409 -22.86 -104.55 -98.30
C PRO A 409 -23.64 -104.34 -96.98
N SER A 410 -23.39 -103.19 -96.34
CA SER A 410 -24.11 -102.55 -95.22
C SER A 410 -23.55 -102.70 -93.79
N ARG A 411 -23.35 -101.53 -93.16
CA ARG A 411 -23.41 -101.19 -91.72
C ARG A 411 -23.03 -99.71 -91.54
N LEU A 412 -22.13 -99.21 -92.41
CA LEU A 412 -21.65 -97.82 -92.41
C LEU A 412 -22.79 -96.81 -92.68
N ASP A 413 -23.59 -97.01 -93.73
CA ASP A 413 -24.71 -96.10 -94.08
C ASP A 413 -25.74 -95.93 -92.94
N ALA A 414 -26.00 -97.00 -92.17
CA ALA A 414 -26.88 -96.93 -91.01
C ALA A 414 -26.28 -96.07 -89.89
N PHE A 415 -24.96 -96.17 -89.67
CA PHE A 415 -24.24 -95.41 -88.66
C PHE A 415 -24.07 -93.92 -89.03
N VAL A 416 -23.82 -93.62 -90.31
CA VAL A 416 -23.82 -92.24 -90.83
C VAL A 416 -25.17 -91.58 -90.57
N LYS A 417 -26.27 -92.28 -90.87
CA LYS A 417 -27.62 -91.74 -90.70
C LYS A 417 -27.96 -91.41 -89.24
N THR A 418 -27.58 -92.26 -88.29
CA THR A 418 -27.76 -91.96 -86.85
C THR A 418 -26.99 -90.72 -86.40
N LEU A 419 -25.79 -90.46 -86.94
CA LEU A 419 -25.02 -89.26 -86.62
C LEU A 419 -25.65 -87.97 -87.19
N GLU A 420 -26.41 -88.06 -88.27
CA GLU A 420 -27.16 -86.92 -88.80
C GLU A 420 -28.40 -86.58 -87.96
N ASP A 421 -29.13 -87.60 -87.49
CA ASP A 421 -30.28 -87.44 -86.61
C ASP A 421 -29.87 -86.81 -85.26
N ASP A 422 -28.77 -87.26 -84.66
CA ASP A 422 -28.20 -86.70 -83.41
C ASP A 422 -27.79 -85.23 -83.56
N ARG A 423 -27.06 -84.90 -84.64
CA ARG A 423 -26.65 -83.52 -84.99
C ARG A 423 -27.85 -82.57 -85.03
N ASP A 424 -28.93 -83.02 -85.66
CA ASP A 424 -30.12 -82.18 -85.85
C ASP A 424 -31.06 -82.21 -84.64
N TYR A 425 -30.90 -83.13 -83.68
CA TYR A 425 -31.48 -83.05 -82.34
C TYR A 425 -30.86 -81.90 -81.53
N TYR A 426 -29.53 -81.87 -81.35
CA TYR A 426 -28.87 -80.84 -80.53
C TYR A 426 -29.04 -79.41 -81.07
N ARG A 427 -29.18 -79.23 -82.40
CA ARG A 427 -29.52 -77.92 -82.99
C ARG A 427 -30.87 -77.40 -82.50
N ARG A 428 -31.88 -78.26 -82.38
CA ARG A 428 -33.24 -77.89 -81.92
C ARG A 428 -33.27 -77.53 -80.44
N GLU A 429 -32.49 -78.23 -79.61
CA GLU A 429 -32.45 -77.97 -78.16
C GLU A 429 -31.80 -76.61 -77.84
N LEU A 430 -30.72 -76.25 -78.53
CA LEU A 430 -30.12 -74.91 -78.43
C LEU A 430 -31.11 -73.80 -78.79
N GLU A 431 -31.87 -73.98 -79.87
CA GLU A 431 -32.93 -73.05 -80.28
C GLU A 431 -34.09 -72.93 -79.27
N TYR A 432 -34.38 -73.99 -78.51
CA TYR A 432 -35.41 -73.99 -77.47
C TYR A 432 -34.95 -73.18 -76.26
N LEU A 433 -33.76 -73.48 -75.74
CA LEU A 433 -33.15 -72.77 -74.60
C LEU A 433 -32.99 -71.27 -74.88
N GLN A 434 -32.60 -70.90 -76.10
CA GLN A 434 -32.43 -69.50 -76.50
C GLN A 434 -33.76 -68.72 -76.58
N LYS A 435 -34.91 -69.40 -76.71
CA LYS A 435 -36.25 -68.80 -76.71
C LYS A 435 -36.80 -68.59 -75.28
N MET A 436 -36.42 -69.42 -74.31
CA MET A 436 -36.87 -69.26 -72.90
C MET A 436 -36.36 -67.96 -72.24
N ILE A 437 -35.13 -67.55 -72.56
CA ILE A 437 -34.45 -66.41 -71.87
C ILE A 437 -35.07 -65.04 -72.22
N LYS A 438 -35.81 -64.92 -73.34
CA LYS A 438 -36.28 -63.62 -73.88
C LYS A 438 -37.73 -63.22 -73.53
N ARG A 439 -38.39 -63.82 -72.53
CA ARG A 439 -39.75 -63.40 -72.10
C ARG A 439 -39.96 -63.42 -70.57
N ARG A 440 -39.91 -62.24 -69.94
CA ARG A 440 -40.61 -61.90 -68.67
C ARG A 440 -41.78 -60.94 -68.99
N PRO A 441 -42.88 -60.96 -68.20
CA PRO A 441 -43.07 -59.90 -67.21
C PRO A 441 -43.70 -60.36 -65.88
N SER A 442 -43.65 -59.50 -64.85
CA SER A 442 -44.31 -59.70 -63.55
C SER A 442 -45.47 -58.70 -63.34
N PRO A 443 -46.47 -58.97 -62.46
CA PRO A 443 -47.78 -58.33 -62.53
C PRO A 443 -48.07 -57.29 -61.42
N SER A 444 -49.10 -56.46 -61.64
CA SER A 444 -49.91 -55.83 -60.58
C SER A 444 -51.28 -55.36 -61.10
N ARG A 445 -52.34 -55.49 -60.30
CA ARG A 445 -53.71 -55.04 -60.63
C ARG A 445 -54.54 -54.74 -59.37
N ARG A 446 -55.08 -53.51 -59.32
CA ARG A 446 -56.44 -53.12 -58.85
C ARG A 446 -56.86 -53.27 -57.36
N THR A 447 -56.98 -52.09 -56.73
CA THR A 447 -58.15 -51.51 -55.99
C THR A 447 -58.67 -52.14 -54.68
N PRO A 448 -59.14 -51.33 -53.70
CA PRO A 448 -59.50 -51.80 -52.36
C PRO A 448 -61.01 -51.69 -51.99
N GLU A 449 -61.42 -52.48 -50.99
CA GLU A 449 -62.51 -52.14 -50.05
C GLU A 449 -61.95 -52.15 -48.60
N LYS A 450 -62.66 -51.53 -47.65
CA LYS A 450 -62.03 -50.98 -46.43
C LYS A 450 -62.35 -51.76 -45.14
N SER A 451 -61.32 -52.29 -44.48
CA SER A 451 -61.33 -52.63 -43.04
C SER A 451 -61.01 -51.40 -42.18
N GLU A 452 -61.23 -51.46 -40.87
CA GLU A 452 -60.81 -50.41 -39.92
C GLU A 452 -59.28 -50.31 -39.78
N ASP A 453 -58.54 -51.39 -40.07
CA ASP A 453 -57.08 -51.36 -40.23
C ASP A 453 -56.64 -50.24 -41.18
N LEU A 454 -57.44 -49.98 -42.22
CA LEU A 454 -57.15 -48.93 -43.19
C LEU A 454 -57.17 -47.53 -42.55
N ARG A 455 -57.79 -47.31 -41.38
CA ARG A 455 -57.73 -46.03 -40.66
C ARG A 455 -56.44 -45.87 -39.85
N LEU A 456 -55.92 -46.96 -39.28
CA LEU A 456 -54.59 -46.97 -38.66
C LEU A 456 -53.50 -46.82 -39.72
N ILE A 457 -53.57 -47.62 -40.78
CA ILE A 457 -52.68 -47.53 -41.94
C ILE A 457 -52.80 -46.15 -42.62
N THR A 458 -53.97 -45.49 -42.60
CA THR A 458 -54.09 -44.09 -43.07
C THR A 458 -53.31 -43.12 -42.19
N ARG A 459 -53.35 -43.27 -40.85
CA ARG A 459 -52.56 -42.41 -39.95
C ARG A 459 -51.06 -42.68 -40.06
N GLU A 460 -50.65 -43.96 -40.04
CA GLU A 460 -49.25 -44.36 -40.23
C GLU A 460 -48.73 -43.89 -41.60
N ARG A 461 -49.55 -44.00 -42.66
CA ARG A 461 -49.26 -43.39 -43.97
C ARG A 461 -49.16 -41.87 -43.88
N ASP A 462 -50.04 -41.17 -43.18
CA ASP A 462 -50.02 -39.71 -43.11
C ASP A 462 -48.86 -39.17 -42.25
N GLU A 463 -48.41 -39.95 -41.27
CA GLU A 463 -47.19 -39.70 -40.49
C GLU A 463 -45.92 -40.02 -41.30
N LEU A 464 -45.90 -41.14 -42.03
CA LEU A 464 -44.84 -41.48 -42.99
C LEU A 464 -44.78 -40.49 -44.15
N GLN A 465 -45.92 -39.97 -44.63
CA GLN A 465 -46.00 -38.89 -45.62
C GLN A 465 -45.51 -37.58 -45.00
N SER A 466 -45.88 -37.25 -43.77
CA SER A 466 -45.34 -36.08 -43.07
C SER A 466 -43.83 -36.17 -42.84
N MET A 467 -43.27 -37.38 -42.68
CA MET A 467 -41.83 -37.61 -42.66
C MET A 467 -41.22 -37.56 -44.07
N LEU A 468 -41.88 -38.12 -45.08
CA LEU A 468 -41.44 -38.07 -46.47
C LEU A 468 -41.40 -36.63 -47.01
N ASP A 469 -42.45 -35.84 -46.79
CA ASP A 469 -42.52 -34.40 -47.09
C ASP A 469 -41.41 -33.60 -46.38
N ARG A 470 -40.97 -34.04 -45.20
CA ARG A 470 -39.82 -33.47 -44.47
C ARG A 470 -38.49 -33.89 -45.10
N PHE A 471 -38.33 -35.16 -45.47
CA PHE A 471 -37.16 -35.64 -46.21
C PHE A 471 -37.08 -35.04 -47.62
N GLU A 472 -38.19 -34.82 -48.32
CA GLU A 472 -38.23 -34.13 -49.61
C GLU A 472 -37.83 -32.67 -49.46
N LYS A 473 -38.34 -31.94 -48.45
CA LYS A 473 -37.89 -30.57 -48.15
C LYS A 473 -36.40 -30.53 -47.83
N HIS A 474 -35.92 -31.41 -46.95
CA HIS A 474 -34.49 -31.50 -46.62
C HIS A 474 -33.64 -31.91 -47.83
N THR A 475 -34.18 -32.71 -48.75
CA THR A 475 -33.53 -33.09 -50.02
C THR A 475 -33.50 -31.93 -51.02
N ILE A 476 -34.57 -31.13 -51.10
CA ILE A 476 -34.62 -29.89 -51.91
C ILE A 476 -33.63 -28.86 -51.35
N GLU A 477 -33.52 -28.75 -50.03
CA GLU A 477 -32.58 -27.88 -49.33
C GLU A 477 -31.12 -28.35 -49.52
N ILE A 478 -30.85 -29.66 -49.40
CA ILE A 478 -29.56 -30.25 -49.78
C ILE A 478 -29.26 -30.01 -51.27
N GLN A 479 -30.23 -30.17 -52.18
CA GLN A 479 -30.04 -29.86 -53.60
C GLN A 479 -29.80 -28.36 -53.86
N SER A 480 -30.36 -27.47 -53.05
CA SER A 480 -30.09 -26.03 -53.10
C SER A 480 -28.68 -25.70 -52.61
N ASN A 481 -28.28 -26.28 -51.48
CA ASN A 481 -26.94 -26.10 -50.91
C ASN A 481 -25.87 -26.73 -51.80
N VAL A 482 -26.13 -27.90 -52.40
CA VAL A 482 -25.26 -28.50 -53.42
C VAL A 482 -25.16 -27.62 -54.67
N LYS A 483 -26.24 -26.95 -55.11
CA LYS A 483 -26.17 -25.99 -56.23
C LYS A 483 -25.35 -24.74 -55.87
N LEU A 484 -25.50 -24.21 -54.66
CA LEU A 484 -24.69 -23.09 -54.16
C LEU A 484 -23.22 -23.48 -54.05
N LEU A 485 -22.90 -24.59 -53.38
CA LEU A 485 -21.54 -25.12 -53.27
C LEU A 485 -20.95 -25.51 -54.64
N THR A 486 -21.77 -25.95 -55.60
CA THR A 486 -21.34 -26.16 -56.99
C THR A 486 -20.98 -24.83 -57.66
N ALA A 487 -21.81 -23.78 -57.50
CA ALA A 487 -21.52 -22.46 -58.05
C ALA A 487 -20.31 -21.78 -57.37
N GLU A 488 -20.12 -21.99 -56.07
CA GLU A 488 -18.95 -21.51 -55.32
C GLU A 488 -17.69 -22.28 -55.70
N ARG A 489 -17.76 -23.61 -55.82
CA ARG A 489 -16.68 -24.45 -56.39
C ARG A 489 -16.33 -24.01 -57.79
N ASP A 490 -17.31 -23.79 -58.66
CA ASP A 490 -17.06 -23.42 -60.06
C ASP A 490 -16.51 -22.00 -60.17
N ARG A 491 -16.93 -21.08 -59.29
CA ARG A 491 -16.32 -19.76 -59.15
C ARG A 491 -14.89 -19.82 -58.59
N LEU A 492 -14.63 -20.68 -57.61
CA LEU A 492 -13.29 -20.92 -57.07
C LEU A 492 -12.38 -21.59 -58.11
N ASN A 493 -12.91 -22.52 -58.91
CA ASN A 493 -12.19 -23.12 -60.04
C ASN A 493 -11.85 -22.07 -61.10
N ILE A 494 -12.78 -21.19 -61.47
CA ILE A 494 -12.51 -20.08 -62.40
C ILE A 494 -11.42 -19.14 -61.83
N LEU A 495 -11.48 -18.80 -60.54
CA LEU A 495 -10.44 -17.99 -59.89
C LEU A 495 -9.10 -18.73 -59.78
N TYR A 496 -9.12 -20.04 -59.56
CA TYR A 496 -7.92 -20.88 -59.51
C TYR A 496 -7.29 -21.07 -60.89
N GLU A 497 -8.09 -21.28 -61.93
CA GLU A 497 -7.68 -21.27 -63.33
C GLU A 497 -7.12 -19.90 -63.74
N GLN A 498 -7.73 -18.79 -63.28
CA GLN A 498 -7.18 -17.44 -63.50
C GLN A 498 -5.83 -17.25 -62.81
N ILE A 499 -5.67 -17.66 -61.54
CA ILE A 499 -4.39 -17.57 -60.82
C ILE A 499 -3.33 -18.51 -61.43
N GLN A 500 -3.71 -19.72 -61.85
CA GLN A 500 -2.86 -20.65 -62.61
C GLN A 500 -2.43 -20.04 -63.95
N GLN A 501 -3.35 -19.42 -64.69
CA GLN A 501 -3.09 -18.77 -65.98
C GLN A 501 -2.21 -17.53 -65.81
N GLU A 502 -2.40 -16.71 -64.77
CA GLU A 502 -1.56 -15.55 -64.45
C GLU A 502 -0.16 -15.97 -63.98
N ALA A 503 -0.06 -17.01 -63.14
CA ALA A 503 1.22 -17.60 -62.76
C ALA A 503 1.96 -18.17 -63.97
N ALA A 504 1.29 -18.95 -64.82
CA ALA A 504 1.84 -19.50 -66.06
C ALA A 504 2.22 -18.39 -67.06
N ASN A 505 1.45 -17.30 -67.15
CA ASN A 505 1.78 -16.14 -67.99
C ASN A 505 3.01 -15.38 -67.44
N LEU A 506 3.16 -15.26 -66.11
CA LEU A 506 4.33 -14.65 -65.48
C LEU A 506 5.58 -15.53 -65.60
N GLU A 507 5.43 -16.85 -65.45
CA GLU A 507 6.50 -17.83 -65.64
C GLU A 507 6.89 -17.92 -67.12
N GLN A 508 5.93 -17.96 -68.05
CA GLN A 508 6.20 -17.88 -69.48
C GLN A 508 6.84 -16.54 -69.85
N SER A 509 6.42 -15.40 -69.29
CA SER A 509 7.03 -14.10 -69.58
C SER A 509 8.48 -14.01 -69.10
N LYS A 510 8.79 -14.59 -67.93
CA LYS A 510 10.18 -14.74 -67.45
C LYS A 510 10.97 -15.69 -68.34
N MET A 511 10.47 -16.90 -68.55
CA MET A 511 11.13 -17.91 -69.38
C MET A 511 11.29 -17.44 -70.84
N GLN A 512 10.44 -16.54 -71.34
CA GLN A 512 10.55 -15.94 -72.67
C GLN A 512 11.50 -14.73 -72.71
N HIS A 513 11.72 -14.03 -71.58
CA HIS A 513 12.87 -13.12 -71.41
C HIS A 513 14.18 -13.94 -71.37
N ASP A 514 14.24 -14.99 -70.55
CA ASP A 514 15.41 -15.86 -70.42
C ASP A 514 15.74 -16.57 -71.74
N ILE A 515 14.73 -17.05 -72.47
CA ILE A 515 14.88 -17.60 -73.84
C ILE A 515 15.36 -16.51 -74.79
N SER A 516 14.83 -15.28 -74.75
CA SER A 516 15.31 -14.21 -75.64
C SER A 516 16.77 -13.83 -75.33
N GLU A 517 17.16 -13.79 -74.07
CA GLU A 517 18.54 -13.52 -73.64
C GLU A 517 19.48 -14.67 -74.04
N LEU A 518 19.04 -15.93 -73.89
CA LEU A 518 19.75 -17.11 -74.39
C LEU A 518 19.80 -17.16 -75.92
N GLU A 519 18.77 -16.74 -76.64
CA GLU A 519 18.73 -16.65 -78.11
C GLU A 519 19.71 -15.59 -78.62
N ASN A 520 19.81 -14.44 -77.94
CA ASN A 520 20.82 -13.42 -78.26
C ASN A 520 22.24 -13.95 -78.02
N ASN A 521 22.49 -14.62 -76.87
CA ASN A 521 23.77 -15.28 -76.59
C ASN A 521 24.10 -16.38 -77.62
N ILE A 522 23.10 -17.19 -78.01
CA ILE A 522 23.25 -18.21 -79.06
C ILE A 522 23.56 -17.56 -80.41
N GLN A 523 22.87 -16.48 -80.80
CA GLN A 523 23.17 -15.75 -82.05
C GLN A 523 24.59 -15.17 -82.04
N GLN A 524 25.08 -14.67 -80.90
CA GLN A 524 26.48 -14.23 -80.76
C GLN A 524 27.45 -15.40 -80.93
N PHE A 525 27.23 -16.53 -80.25
CA PHE A 525 28.06 -17.73 -80.44
C PHE A 525 27.92 -18.33 -81.85
N GLU A 526 26.78 -18.18 -82.54
CA GLU A 526 26.60 -18.61 -83.93
C GLU A 526 27.36 -17.70 -84.91
N LEU A 527 27.48 -16.40 -84.63
CA LEU A 527 28.35 -15.46 -85.33
C LEU A 527 29.83 -15.83 -85.16
N GLU A 528 30.29 -15.99 -83.92
CA GLU A 528 31.67 -16.43 -83.61
C GLU A 528 31.99 -17.79 -84.27
N ARG A 529 31.03 -18.74 -84.25
CA ARG A 529 31.14 -20.03 -84.94
C ARG A 529 31.14 -19.89 -86.47
N CYS A 530 30.52 -18.86 -87.03
CA CYS A 530 30.58 -18.57 -88.47
C CYS A 530 31.93 -17.95 -88.87
N GLU A 531 32.53 -17.09 -88.04
CA GLU A 531 33.90 -16.58 -88.24
C GLU A 531 34.94 -17.70 -88.11
N LEU A 532 34.77 -18.59 -87.13
CA LEU A 532 35.58 -19.81 -87.00
C LEU A 532 35.39 -20.78 -88.17
N LYS A 533 34.17 -20.93 -88.71
CA LYS A 533 33.93 -21.70 -89.95
C LYS A 533 34.62 -21.05 -91.17
N SER A 534 34.61 -19.72 -91.27
CA SER A 534 35.27 -18.98 -92.35
C SER A 534 36.78 -19.21 -92.33
N THR A 535 37.43 -19.03 -91.18
CA THR A 535 38.87 -19.29 -91.01
C THR A 535 39.24 -20.76 -91.25
N ILE A 536 38.43 -21.71 -90.79
CA ILE A 536 38.60 -23.15 -91.10
C ILE A 536 38.45 -23.43 -92.60
N SER A 537 37.58 -22.72 -93.32
CA SER A 537 37.42 -22.88 -94.78
C SER A 537 38.68 -22.42 -95.53
N ILE A 538 39.23 -21.26 -95.15
CA ILE A 538 40.48 -20.72 -95.73
C ILE A 538 41.65 -21.68 -95.47
N LEU A 539 41.75 -22.24 -94.27
CA LEU A 539 42.76 -23.26 -93.94
C LEU A 539 42.57 -24.56 -94.74
N ARG A 540 41.33 -24.99 -94.99
CA ARG A 540 41.03 -26.17 -95.83
C ARG A 540 41.40 -25.98 -97.29
N GLU A 541 41.15 -24.81 -97.88
CA GLU A 541 41.64 -24.51 -99.24
C GLU A 541 43.17 -24.49 -99.29
N ARG A 542 43.84 -23.97 -98.24
CA ARG A 542 45.30 -24.00 -98.15
C ARG A 542 45.84 -25.44 -98.12
N ILE A 543 45.25 -26.33 -97.32
CA ILE A 543 45.61 -27.76 -97.29
C ILE A 543 45.38 -28.39 -98.68
N LYS A 544 44.21 -28.18 -99.28
CA LYS A 544 43.85 -28.74 -100.59
C LYS A 544 44.77 -28.28 -101.73
N SER A 545 45.36 -27.07 -101.62
CA SER A 545 46.39 -26.61 -102.56
C SER A 545 47.69 -27.42 -102.46
N LEU A 546 48.13 -27.75 -101.24
CA LEU A 546 49.35 -28.52 -100.97
C LEU A 546 49.17 -30.02 -101.35
N GLU A 547 47.99 -30.59 -101.11
CA GLU A 547 47.66 -31.96 -101.52
C GLU A 547 47.76 -32.15 -103.05
N ASN A 548 47.31 -31.16 -103.82
CA ASN A 548 47.36 -31.20 -105.28
C ASN A 548 48.80 -31.13 -105.82
N GLU A 549 49.69 -30.32 -105.23
CA GLU A 549 51.11 -30.30 -105.60
C GLU A 549 51.80 -31.65 -105.36
N LEU A 550 51.47 -32.31 -104.23
CA LEU A 550 52.03 -33.61 -103.87
C LEU A 550 51.54 -34.71 -104.83
N LYS A 551 50.25 -34.70 -105.17
CA LYS A 551 49.63 -35.64 -106.12
C LYS A 551 50.21 -35.51 -107.54
N LEU A 552 50.53 -34.28 -107.97
CA LEU A 552 51.12 -34.01 -109.29
C LEU A 552 52.58 -34.46 -109.41
N LYS A 553 53.30 -34.61 -108.28
CA LYS A 553 54.61 -35.30 -108.26
C LYS A 553 54.49 -36.83 -108.31
N SER A 554 53.50 -37.42 -107.65
CA SER A 554 53.32 -38.88 -107.60
C SER A 554 53.08 -39.49 -108.99
N ASN A 555 52.18 -38.92 -109.79
CA ASN A 555 51.78 -39.46 -111.10
C ASN A 555 52.91 -39.47 -112.16
N LYS A 556 54.04 -38.80 -111.92
CA LYS A 556 55.21 -38.83 -112.82
C LYS A 556 56.13 -40.04 -112.60
N LEU A 557 55.90 -40.83 -111.53
CA LEU A 557 56.75 -41.96 -111.17
C LEU A 557 56.22 -43.32 -111.68
N THR A 558 54.91 -43.43 -111.96
CA THR A 558 54.28 -44.67 -112.44
C THR A 558 54.43 -44.85 -113.96
N GLN A 559 54.46 -43.76 -114.72
CA GLN A 559 54.44 -43.79 -116.20
C GLN A 559 55.74 -44.30 -116.85
N THR A 560 56.76 -44.65 -116.06
CA THR A 560 58.01 -45.27 -116.55
C THR A 560 58.09 -46.79 -116.32
N SER A 561 56.99 -47.43 -115.90
CA SER A 561 56.97 -48.86 -115.56
C SER A 561 56.30 -49.78 -116.60
N ASP A 562 55.38 -49.26 -117.42
CA ASP A 562 54.45 -50.11 -118.19
C ASP A 562 54.96 -50.48 -119.60
N ASP A 563 55.92 -49.74 -120.16
CA ASP A 563 56.44 -49.92 -121.54
C ASP A 563 57.27 -51.20 -121.76
N SER A 564 57.44 -52.05 -120.74
CA SER A 564 58.42 -53.16 -120.75
C SER A 564 57.86 -54.55 -121.06
N SER A 565 56.53 -54.71 -121.17
CA SER A 565 55.88 -56.04 -121.13
C SER A 565 55.38 -56.62 -122.47
N GLN A 566 55.46 -55.89 -123.59
CA GLN A 566 54.75 -56.25 -124.84
C GLN A 566 55.47 -57.22 -125.81
N PHE A 567 56.59 -57.87 -125.45
CA PHE A 567 57.45 -58.58 -126.43
C PHE A 567 57.66 -60.10 -126.20
N LYS A 568 56.61 -60.91 -125.95
CA LYS A 568 56.73 -62.40 -125.93
C LYS A 568 55.59 -63.22 -126.59
N ALA A 569 55.74 -63.42 -127.90
CA ALA A 569 55.65 -64.71 -128.66
C ALA A 569 54.34 -65.24 -129.31
N GLU A 570 54.48 -65.70 -130.58
CA GLU A 570 53.54 -66.39 -131.51
C GLU A 570 54.23 -67.65 -132.19
N LEU A 571 53.52 -68.57 -132.91
CA LEU A 571 53.92 -69.69 -133.90
C LEU A 571 52.98 -70.98 -133.78
N CYS A 572 52.87 -72.06 -134.63
CA CYS A 572 53.04 -72.43 -136.09
C CYS A 572 52.53 -73.90 -136.42
N SER A 573 52.24 -74.33 -137.70
CA SER A 573 51.76 -75.71 -138.15
C SER A 573 51.70 -75.87 -139.73
N LEU A 574 51.37 -76.96 -140.50
CA LEU A 574 51.37 -78.47 -140.53
C LEU A 574 51.00 -79.01 -142.00
N GLN A 575 51.26 -80.28 -142.46
CA GLN A 575 50.81 -80.81 -143.81
C GLN A 575 50.74 -82.37 -144.14
N LEU A 576 50.90 -82.83 -145.42
CA LEU A 576 50.44 -84.11 -146.10
C LEU A 576 51.56 -84.84 -146.97
N ASN A 577 51.51 -85.85 -147.92
CA ASN A 577 50.62 -86.72 -148.81
C ASN A 577 51.54 -87.86 -149.48
N GLN A 578 51.36 -88.82 -150.46
CA GLN A 578 50.41 -89.72 -151.26
C GLN A 578 51.29 -90.66 -152.22
N LYS A 579 50.96 -91.67 -153.10
CA LYS A 579 49.88 -92.71 -153.41
C LYS A 579 50.13 -93.54 -154.75
N SER A 580 49.76 -94.87 -154.88
CA SER A 580 49.22 -95.64 -156.11
C SER A 580 50.00 -96.68 -157.04
N THR A 581 49.36 -97.87 -157.37
CA THR A 581 49.18 -98.70 -158.65
C THR A 581 50.19 -99.62 -159.48
N SER A 582 49.73 -100.87 -159.88
CA SER A 582 49.83 -101.70 -161.16
C SER A 582 51.13 -102.40 -161.75
N GLN A 583 51.17 -103.41 -162.69
CA GLN A 583 50.34 -104.62 -163.11
C GLN A 583 50.88 -105.50 -164.36
N ASP A 584 50.70 -106.86 -164.37
CA ASP A 584 50.59 -107.97 -165.42
C ASP A 584 51.66 -108.51 -166.49
N GLU A 585 51.36 -109.75 -166.98
CA GLU A 585 52.01 -110.88 -167.72
C GLU A 585 52.88 -110.78 -169.02
N ALA A 586 53.79 -111.76 -169.22
CA ALA A 586 54.02 -112.59 -170.46
C ALA A 586 55.14 -113.67 -170.27
N VAL A 587 54.86 -114.99 -170.11
CA VAL A 587 54.69 -116.04 -171.16
C VAL A 587 55.97 -116.46 -171.93
N ASN A 588 56.45 -117.73 -171.99
CA ASN A 588 56.33 -118.88 -171.05
C ASN A 588 57.27 -120.08 -171.37
N VAL A 589 57.74 -120.29 -172.60
CA VAL A 589 58.00 -121.67 -173.11
C VAL A 589 59.48 -122.08 -173.32
N LEU A 590 60.42 -121.45 -172.58
CA LEU A 590 61.73 -122.08 -172.29
C LEU A 590 61.72 -122.90 -170.98
N ARG A 591 60.56 -122.99 -170.30
CA ARG A 591 60.39 -123.65 -168.98
C ARG A 591 60.75 -125.15 -168.95
N SER A 592 60.78 -125.87 -170.07
CA SER A 592 60.82 -127.35 -170.05
C SER A 592 62.15 -127.99 -169.64
N THR A 593 63.28 -127.28 -169.70
CA THR A 593 64.58 -127.76 -169.21
C THR A 593 64.96 -127.19 -167.83
N ILE A 594 64.29 -126.12 -167.39
CA ILE A 594 64.53 -125.49 -166.08
C ILE A 594 63.88 -126.30 -164.94
N THR A 595 62.76 -127.00 -165.22
CA THR A 595 61.96 -127.80 -164.26
C THR A 595 62.66 -128.97 -163.56
N VAL A 596 63.93 -129.26 -163.89
CA VAL A 596 64.77 -130.22 -163.14
C VAL A 596 65.60 -129.49 -162.08
N LEU A 597 66.13 -128.30 -162.40
CA LEU A 597 66.91 -127.47 -161.48
C LEU A 597 66.02 -126.71 -160.47
N ASP A 598 64.79 -126.35 -160.86
CA ASP A 598 63.81 -125.76 -159.94
C ASP A 598 63.59 -126.67 -158.70
N LYS A 599 63.47 -127.99 -158.90
CA LYS A 599 63.09 -128.92 -157.81
C LYS A 599 64.10 -129.04 -156.67
N GLU A 600 65.40 -128.89 -156.95
CA GLU A 600 66.42 -128.88 -155.90
C GLU A 600 66.51 -127.53 -155.20
N LYS A 601 66.23 -126.43 -155.92
CA LYS A 601 66.10 -125.08 -155.36
C LYS A 601 64.89 -124.96 -154.44
N ASP A 602 63.73 -125.46 -154.87
CA ASP A 602 62.46 -125.24 -154.17
C ASP A 602 62.43 -125.89 -152.78
N HIS A 603 63.06 -127.06 -152.60
CA HIS A 603 63.15 -127.70 -151.28
C HIS A 603 64.15 -127.01 -150.32
N LEU A 604 65.18 -126.35 -150.85
CA LEU A 604 66.05 -125.49 -150.03
C LEU A 604 65.34 -124.20 -149.60
N GLN A 605 64.53 -123.62 -150.50
CA GLN A 605 63.70 -122.43 -150.22
C GLN A 605 62.72 -122.70 -149.07
N GLU A 606 62.00 -123.82 -149.12
CA GLU A 606 61.02 -124.27 -148.11
C GLU A 606 61.59 -124.25 -146.67
N THR A 607 62.81 -124.76 -146.47
CA THR A 607 63.46 -124.80 -145.14
C THR A 607 64.02 -123.45 -144.65
N VAL A 608 64.13 -122.45 -145.53
CA VAL A 608 64.47 -121.07 -145.17
C VAL A 608 63.20 -120.32 -144.76
N ASP A 609 62.11 -120.53 -145.49
CA ASP A 609 60.82 -119.88 -145.23
C ASP A 609 60.25 -120.34 -143.88
N GLU A 610 60.27 -121.65 -143.56
CA GLU A 610 59.87 -122.20 -142.23
C GLU A 610 60.60 -121.56 -141.03
N LYS A 611 61.87 -121.18 -141.22
CA LYS A 611 62.68 -120.53 -140.18
C LYS A 611 62.38 -119.04 -140.08
N THR A 612 62.11 -118.41 -141.22
CA THR A 612 61.74 -117.00 -141.30
C THR A 612 60.38 -116.76 -140.63
N GLU A 613 59.40 -117.63 -140.87
CA GLU A 613 58.11 -117.60 -140.15
C GLU A 613 58.28 -117.76 -138.64
N ARG A 614 59.13 -118.69 -138.19
CA ARG A 614 59.36 -118.90 -136.74
C ARG A 614 60.07 -117.72 -136.07
N ILE A 615 60.95 -117.01 -136.76
CA ILE A 615 61.56 -115.77 -136.24
C ILE A 615 60.50 -114.68 -136.13
N ALA A 616 59.71 -114.44 -137.19
CA ALA A 616 58.62 -113.46 -137.16
C ALA A 616 57.61 -113.72 -136.04
N CYS A 617 57.21 -114.98 -135.82
CA CYS A 617 56.33 -115.37 -134.72
C CYS A 617 56.94 -115.11 -133.33
N LEU A 618 58.27 -115.17 -133.18
CA LEU A 618 58.93 -114.88 -131.90
C LEU A 618 59.05 -113.38 -131.65
N ASP A 619 59.35 -112.58 -132.68
CA ASP A 619 59.39 -111.12 -132.58
C ASP A 619 57.98 -110.53 -132.31
N ASP A 620 56.93 -111.06 -132.93
CA ASP A 620 55.55 -110.68 -132.61
C ASP A 620 55.18 -111.01 -131.16
N ASN A 621 55.62 -112.16 -130.64
CA ASN A 621 55.45 -112.49 -129.22
C ASN A 621 56.24 -111.55 -128.30
N LEU A 622 57.49 -111.22 -128.65
CA LEU A 622 58.36 -110.37 -127.86
C LEU A 622 57.82 -108.93 -127.80
N THR A 623 57.49 -108.32 -128.94
CA THR A 623 56.88 -106.97 -128.97
C THR A 623 55.53 -106.94 -128.26
N ASN A 624 54.74 -108.01 -128.28
CA ASN A 624 53.50 -108.11 -127.50
C ASN A 624 53.77 -108.19 -125.99
N LYS A 625 54.86 -108.84 -125.53
CA LYS A 625 55.28 -108.77 -124.12
C LYS A 625 55.76 -107.37 -123.74
N GLU A 626 56.51 -106.69 -124.59
CA GLU A 626 56.92 -105.30 -124.36
C GLU A 626 55.72 -104.36 -124.21
N LYS A 627 54.70 -104.47 -125.08
CA LYS A 627 53.42 -103.74 -124.96
C LYS A 627 52.72 -104.00 -123.62
N THR A 628 52.73 -105.25 -123.11
CA THR A 628 52.16 -105.53 -121.78
C THR A 628 52.99 -104.94 -120.64
N ILE A 629 54.32 -104.87 -120.78
CA ILE A 629 55.21 -104.27 -119.76
C ILE A 629 55.07 -102.75 -119.72
N THR A 630 54.93 -102.07 -120.86
CA THR A 630 54.69 -100.62 -120.89
C THR A 630 53.31 -100.26 -120.35
N HIS A 631 52.27 -101.04 -120.66
CA HIS A 631 50.94 -100.85 -120.07
C HIS A 631 50.95 -101.07 -118.54
N LEU A 632 51.58 -102.13 -118.04
CA LEU A 632 51.69 -102.36 -116.59
C LEU A 632 52.44 -101.22 -115.88
N ARG A 633 53.54 -100.70 -116.47
CA ARG A 633 54.25 -99.53 -115.93
C ARG A 633 53.38 -98.27 -115.88
N LEU A 634 52.52 -98.05 -116.87
CA LEU A 634 51.52 -96.97 -116.84
C LEU A 634 50.53 -97.17 -115.68
N THR A 635 49.94 -98.36 -115.54
CA THR A 635 48.99 -98.64 -114.44
C THR A 635 49.62 -98.52 -113.05
N VAL A 636 50.91 -98.85 -112.89
CA VAL A 636 51.64 -98.64 -111.62
C VAL A 636 51.81 -97.14 -111.35
N SER A 637 52.23 -96.34 -112.34
CA SER A 637 52.35 -94.88 -112.22
C SER A 637 51.01 -94.20 -111.90
N GLU A 638 49.91 -94.66 -112.50
CA GLU A 638 48.54 -94.22 -112.21
C GLU A 638 48.13 -94.56 -110.76
N LEU A 639 48.42 -95.77 -110.29
CA LEU A 639 48.17 -96.20 -108.92
C LEU A 639 49.02 -95.43 -107.89
N GLU A 640 50.30 -95.21 -108.18
CA GLU A 640 51.21 -94.39 -107.36
C GLU A 640 50.69 -92.95 -107.24
N SER A 641 50.33 -92.32 -108.37
CA SER A 641 49.72 -90.98 -108.37
C SER A 641 48.40 -90.91 -107.59
N SER A 642 47.52 -91.92 -107.74
CA SER A 642 46.28 -91.98 -106.96
C SER A 642 46.53 -92.16 -105.46
N THR A 643 47.60 -92.88 -105.10
CA THR A 643 48.00 -93.10 -103.71
C THR A 643 48.54 -91.83 -103.07
N ASP A 644 49.31 -91.03 -103.80
CA ASP A 644 49.81 -89.73 -103.31
C ASP A 644 48.68 -88.69 -103.19
N GLN A 645 47.73 -88.65 -104.13
CA GLN A 645 46.51 -87.83 -103.99
C GLN A 645 45.72 -88.18 -102.72
N LEU A 646 45.61 -89.47 -102.39
CA LEU A 646 44.96 -89.91 -101.15
C LEU A 646 45.75 -89.54 -99.88
N LYS A 647 47.09 -89.56 -99.91
CA LYS A 647 47.93 -89.07 -98.81
C LYS A 647 47.74 -87.56 -98.59
N ASP A 648 47.73 -86.77 -99.66
CA ASP A 648 47.54 -85.31 -99.58
C ASP A 648 46.14 -84.98 -99.03
N LEU A 649 45.09 -85.65 -99.51
CA LEU A 649 43.73 -85.54 -98.99
C LEU A 649 43.67 -85.91 -97.50
N LEU A 650 44.28 -87.02 -97.08
CA LEU A 650 44.33 -87.41 -95.67
C LEU A 650 45.06 -86.36 -94.82
N SER A 651 46.21 -85.86 -95.27
CA SER A 651 46.94 -84.77 -94.60
C SER A 651 46.13 -83.47 -94.49
N SER A 652 45.25 -83.19 -95.47
CA SER A 652 44.34 -82.05 -95.40
C SER A 652 43.28 -82.22 -94.32
N ARG A 653 42.74 -83.43 -94.15
CA ARG A 653 41.77 -83.76 -93.10
C ARG A 653 42.41 -83.81 -91.71
N ASP A 654 43.65 -84.27 -91.58
CA ASP A 654 44.38 -84.20 -90.30
C ASP A 654 44.65 -82.75 -89.86
N ARG A 655 44.95 -81.84 -90.81
CA ARG A 655 45.06 -80.40 -90.54
C ARG A 655 43.71 -79.78 -90.14
N GLU A 656 42.63 -80.16 -90.82
CA GLU A 656 41.26 -79.71 -90.52
C GLU A 656 40.82 -80.20 -89.12
N ILE A 657 40.99 -81.48 -88.80
CA ILE A 657 40.73 -82.07 -87.48
C ILE A 657 41.58 -81.38 -86.40
N SER A 658 42.85 -81.09 -86.68
CA SER A 658 43.73 -80.36 -85.75
C SER A 658 43.27 -78.91 -85.52
N SER A 659 42.71 -78.26 -86.54
CA SER A 659 42.12 -76.92 -86.44
C SER A 659 40.83 -76.94 -85.63
N LEU A 660 39.91 -77.85 -85.93
CA LEU A 660 38.64 -78.03 -85.23
C LEU A 660 38.84 -78.40 -83.75
N ARG A 661 39.84 -79.23 -83.43
CA ARG A 661 40.24 -79.52 -82.05
C ARG A 661 40.70 -78.25 -81.32
N ARG A 662 41.60 -77.46 -81.91
CA ARG A 662 42.06 -76.18 -81.32
C ARG A 662 40.92 -75.18 -81.15
N GLN A 663 39.94 -75.16 -82.05
CA GLN A 663 38.74 -74.31 -81.90
C GLN A 663 37.85 -74.80 -80.76
N LEU A 664 37.62 -76.11 -80.63
CA LEU A 664 36.88 -76.70 -79.52
C LEU A 664 37.58 -76.46 -78.17
N ASP A 665 38.90 -76.64 -78.12
CA ASP A 665 39.72 -76.36 -76.93
C ASP A 665 39.64 -74.87 -76.54
N ALA A 666 39.70 -73.95 -77.52
CA ALA A 666 39.54 -72.51 -77.30
C ALA A 666 38.14 -72.19 -76.73
N SER A 667 37.06 -72.69 -77.35
CA SER A 667 35.69 -72.51 -76.84
C SER A 667 35.47 -73.17 -75.47
N HIS A 668 36.19 -74.25 -75.13
CA HIS A 668 36.20 -74.81 -73.78
C HIS A 668 36.93 -73.91 -72.77
N THR A 669 38.04 -73.27 -73.15
CA THR A 669 38.68 -72.26 -72.27
C THR A 669 37.82 -71.02 -72.09
N GLU A 670 37.13 -70.55 -73.13
CA GLU A 670 36.23 -69.40 -73.08
C GLU A 670 34.97 -69.67 -72.25
N THR A 671 34.36 -70.85 -72.39
CA THR A 671 33.22 -71.27 -71.55
C THR A 671 33.62 -71.52 -70.09
N ALA A 672 34.85 -71.99 -69.83
CA ALA A 672 35.37 -72.07 -68.47
C ALA A 672 35.62 -70.68 -67.85
N GLU A 673 36.19 -69.74 -68.62
CA GLU A 673 36.52 -68.40 -68.11
C GLU A 673 35.27 -67.54 -67.91
N THR A 674 34.31 -67.56 -68.85
CA THR A 674 32.99 -66.94 -68.64
C THR A 674 32.24 -67.58 -67.45
N GLY A 675 32.45 -68.88 -67.20
CA GLY A 675 32.03 -69.55 -65.96
C GLY A 675 32.63 -68.93 -64.69
N ARG A 676 33.96 -68.69 -64.66
CA ARG A 676 34.64 -68.02 -63.53
C ARG A 676 34.14 -66.59 -63.33
N VAL A 677 34.06 -65.80 -64.41
CA VAL A 677 33.56 -64.41 -64.37
C VAL A 677 32.13 -64.36 -63.83
N LYS A 678 31.26 -65.28 -64.26
CA LYS A 678 29.90 -65.44 -63.71
C LYS A 678 29.91 -65.81 -62.22
N GLU A 679 30.80 -66.69 -61.78
CA GLU A 679 30.89 -67.06 -60.36
C GLU A 679 31.39 -65.90 -59.48
N ILE A 680 32.36 -65.10 -59.98
CA ILE A 680 32.84 -63.88 -59.32
C ILE A 680 31.70 -62.86 -59.21
N ALA A 681 31.01 -62.57 -60.32
CA ALA A 681 29.87 -61.66 -60.35
C ALA A 681 28.72 -62.11 -59.43
N LEU A 682 28.47 -63.43 -59.29
CA LEU A 682 27.48 -63.96 -58.36
C LEU A 682 27.90 -63.82 -56.88
N LYS A 683 29.20 -63.94 -56.57
CA LYS A 683 29.72 -63.69 -55.21
C LYS A 683 29.64 -62.21 -54.85
N GLU A 684 29.96 -61.32 -55.79
CA GLU A 684 29.85 -59.88 -55.61
C GLU A 684 28.39 -59.42 -55.51
N ASN A 685 27.49 -59.97 -56.32
CA ASN A 685 26.05 -59.69 -56.22
C ASN A 685 25.47 -60.14 -54.86
N ARG A 686 25.85 -61.32 -54.38
CA ARG A 686 25.47 -61.77 -53.01
C ARG A 686 26.01 -60.84 -51.94
N ARG A 687 27.29 -60.45 -52.01
CA ARG A 687 27.86 -59.48 -51.08
C ARG A 687 27.08 -58.16 -51.11
N LEU A 688 26.74 -57.64 -52.28
CA LEU A 688 25.95 -56.41 -52.39
C LEU A 688 24.52 -56.58 -51.84
N GLN A 689 23.93 -57.77 -51.93
CA GLN A 689 22.66 -58.09 -51.26
C GLN A 689 22.81 -58.16 -49.73
N ASP A 690 23.89 -58.76 -49.22
CA ASP A 690 24.20 -58.83 -47.80
C ASP A 690 24.48 -57.43 -47.22
N ASP A 691 25.32 -56.63 -47.90
CA ASP A 691 25.65 -55.24 -47.55
C ASP A 691 24.36 -54.37 -47.57
N LEU A 692 23.49 -54.52 -48.58
CA LEU A 692 22.17 -53.85 -48.62
C LEU A 692 21.26 -54.30 -47.47
N ALA A 693 21.24 -55.59 -47.13
CA ALA A 693 20.44 -56.13 -46.03
C ALA A 693 20.98 -55.70 -44.66
N VAL A 694 22.28 -55.44 -44.52
CA VAL A 694 22.89 -54.80 -43.34
C VAL A 694 22.44 -53.35 -43.26
N MET A 695 22.68 -52.55 -44.30
CA MET A 695 22.25 -51.14 -44.36
C MET A 695 20.74 -50.96 -44.12
N THR A 696 19.90 -51.90 -44.57
CA THR A 696 18.45 -51.88 -44.32
C THR A 696 18.13 -52.08 -42.84
N ARG A 697 18.81 -53.02 -42.16
CA ARG A 697 18.66 -53.26 -40.72
C ARG A 697 19.20 -52.12 -39.87
N GLU A 698 20.32 -51.51 -40.29
CA GLU A 698 20.90 -50.34 -39.62
C GLU A 698 19.98 -49.12 -39.74
N ASN A 699 19.43 -48.83 -40.92
CA ASN A 699 18.43 -47.76 -41.09
C ASN A 699 17.15 -48.01 -40.28
N GLN A 700 16.70 -49.27 -40.15
CA GLN A 700 15.58 -49.63 -39.28
C GLN A 700 15.91 -49.42 -37.79
N ALA A 701 17.12 -49.79 -37.34
CA ALA A 701 17.57 -49.54 -35.97
C ALA A 701 17.65 -48.04 -35.67
N VAL A 702 18.30 -47.24 -36.53
CA VAL A 702 18.41 -45.78 -36.38
C VAL A 702 17.04 -45.10 -36.42
N SER A 703 16.10 -45.61 -37.21
CA SER A 703 14.71 -45.11 -37.22
C SER A 703 13.98 -45.41 -35.91
N SER A 704 14.19 -46.60 -35.33
CA SER A 704 13.66 -46.94 -33.99
C SER A 704 14.30 -46.07 -32.90
N GLU A 705 15.62 -45.87 -32.92
CA GLU A 705 16.32 -44.99 -31.97
C GLU A 705 15.84 -43.52 -32.08
N LEU A 706 15.53 -43.07 -33.30
CA LEU A 706 14.94 -41.75 -33.55
C LEU A 706 13.49 -41.66 -33.03
N GLU A 707 12.65 -42.67 -33.26
CA GLU A 707 11.30 -42.73 -32.68
C GLU A 707 11.34 -42.75 -31.14
N ASP A 708 12.28 -43.50 -30.56
CA ASP A 708 12.48 -43.58 -29.11
C ASP A 708 12.90 -42.22 -28.53
N ALA A 709 13.88 -41.55 -29.14
CA ALA A 709 14.30 -40.20 -28.76
C ALA A 709 13.18 -39.15 -28.95
N ILE A 710 12.31 -39.30 -29.96
CA ILE A 710 11.11 -38.45 -30.13
C ILE A 710 10.12 -38.67 -28.99
N ARG A 711 9.89 -39.92 -28.56
CA ARG A 711 9.02 -40.23 -27.41
C ARG A 711 9.59 -39.66 -26.11
N GLU A 712 10.88 -39.82 -25.84
CA GLU A 712 11.54 -39.19 -24.68
C GLU A 712 11.43 -37.66 -24.70
N LYS A 713 11.62 -37.03 -25.86
CA LYS A 713 11.45 -35.58 -26.05
C LYS A 713 10.04 -35.11 -25.71
N GLU A 714 9.00 -35.77 -26.20
CA GLU A 714 7.61 -35.37 -25.90
C GLU A 714 7.21 -35.72 -24.46
N GLU A 715 7.77 -36.77 -23.84
CA GLU A 715 7.61 -37.03 -22.41
C GLU A 715 8.29 -35.93 -21.57
N MET A 716 9.51 -35.52 -21.91
CA MET A 716 10.19 -34.41 -21.24
C MET A 716 9.43 -33.08 -21.41
N LYS A 717 8.86 -32.82 -22.59
CA LYS A 717 7.99 -31.66 -22.87
C LYS A 717 6.72 -31.66 -22.01
N THR A 718 6.06 -32.80 -21.85
CA THR A 718 4.88 -32.92 -20.96
C THR A 718 5.25 -32.81 -19.48
N ARG A 719 6.38 -33.39 -19.04
CA ARG A 719 6.94 -33.15 -17.70
C ARG A 719 7.21 -31.66 -17.44
N VAL A 720 7.81 -30.94 -18.40
CA VAL A 720 8.04 -29.48 -18.33
C VAL A 720 6.73 -28.70 -18.28
N HIS A 721 5.73 -29.06 -19.10
CA HIS A 721 4.41 -28.43 -19.05
C HIS A 721 3.74 -28.61 -17.67
N ASN A 722 3.81 -29.81 -17.09
CA ASN A 722 3.31 -30.07 -15.74
C ASN A 722 4.02 -29.19 -14.69
N TYR A 723 5.35 -29.06 -14.76
CA TYR A 723 6.10 -28.15 -13.88
C TYR A 723 5.68 -26.69 -14.06
N ILE A 724 5.43 -26.22 -15.29
CA ILE A 724 4.89 -24.86 -15.54
C ILE A 724 3.52 -24.69 -14.88
N THR A 725 2.62 -25.67 -15.01
CA THR A 725 1.29 -25.58 -14.36
C THR A 725 1.37 -25.58 -12.83
N GLU A 726 2.30 -26.34 -12.23
CA GLU A 726 2.55 -26.27 -10.79
C GLU A 726 3.17 -24.95 -10.36
N VAL A 727 4.13 -24.40 -11.12
CA VAL A 727 4.69 -23.06 -10.86
C VAL A 727 3.58 -22.01 -10.87
N SER A 728 2.73 -21.96 -11.89
CA SER A 728 1.61 -21.00 -11.92
C SER A 728 0.55 -21.24 -10.85
N ARG A 729 0.39 -22.48 -10.36
CA ARG A 729 -0.42 -22.78 -9.17
C ARG A 729 0.21 -22.20 -7.89
N PHE A 730 1.54 -22.25 -7.76
CA PHE A 730 2.26 -21.63 -6.64
C PHE A 730 2.29 -20.09 -6.76
N GLU A 731 2.48 -19.52 -7.95
CA GLU A 731 2.42 -18.07 -8.19
C GLU A 731 1.05 -17.50 -7.79
N SER A 732 -0.04 -18.16 -8.19
CA SER A 732 -1.41 -17.79 -7.80
C SER A 732 -1.63 -17.88 -6.28
N LEU A 733 -1.09 -18.92 -5.63
CA LEU A 733 -1.16 -19.08 -4.17
C LEU A 733 -0.35 -18.01 -3.43
N ILE A 734 0.84 -17.66 -3.92
CA ILE A 734 1.69 -16.60 -3.39
C ILE A 734 0.98 -15.25 -3.52
N ALA A 735 0.45 -14.91 -4.70
CA ALA A 735 -0.31 -13.67 -4.91
C ALA A 735 -1.53 -13.55 -3.96
N SER A 736 -2.25 -14.66 -3.71
CA SER A 736 -3.32 -14.70 -2.70
C SER A 736 -2.80 -14.39 -1.29
N LYS A 737 -1.65 -14.95 -0.91
CA LYS A 737 -1.05 -14.75 0.42
C LYS A 737 -0.41 -13.37 0.58
N GLU A 738 0.15 -12.80 -0.47
CA GLU A 738 0.60 -11.41 -0.49
C GLU A 738 -0.58 -10.44 -0.32
N LYS A 739 -1.71 -10.69 -0.99
CA LYS A 739 -2.95 -9.93 -0.76
C LYS A 739 -3.45 -10.07 0.68
N GLU A 740 -3.52 -11.28 1.22
CA GLU A 740 -3.92 -11.49 2.64
C GLU A 740 -2.99 -10.72 3.60
N ASN A 741 -1.68 -10.70 3.34
CA ASN A 741 -0.71 -9.94 4.13
C ASN A 741 -0.88 -8.42 3.96
N GLN A 742 -1.16 -7.93 2.76
CA GLN A 742 -1.46 -6.51 2.51
C GLN A 742 -2.71 -6.06 3.27
N GLU A 743 -3.81 -6.82 3.19
CA GLU A 743 -5.02 -6.53 3.95
C GLU A 743 -4.77 -6.59 5.47
N LEU A 744 -3.92 -7.51 5.94
CA LEU A 744 -3.57 -7.62 7.36
C LEU A 744 -2.71 -6.42 7.83
N LEU A 745 -1.74 -5.98 7.02
CA LEU A 745 -0.96 -4.77 7.27
C LEU A 745 -1.83 -3.51 7.28
N GLU A 746 -2.83 -3.43 6.41
CA GLU A 746 -3.80 -2.32 6.40
C GLU A 746 -4.71 -2.34 7.63
N LYS A 747 -5.18 -3.52 8.06
CA LYS A 747 -5.90 -3.71 9.33
C LYS A 747 -5.03 -3.29 10.53
N PHE A 748 -3.72 -3.63 10.54
CA PHE A 748 -2.79 -3.16 11.57
C PHE A 748 -2.57 -1.63 11.53
N ARG A 749 -2.46 -1.01 10.35
CA ARG A 749 -2.36 0.45 10.20
C ARG A 749 -3.59 1.15 10.74
N MET A 750 -4.79 0.69 10.39
CA MET A 750 -6.05 1.25 10.92
C MET A 750 -6.18 1.12 12.43
N LEU A 751 -5.73 -0.01 13.01
CA LEU A 751 -5.73 -0.19 14.47
C LEU A 751 -4.66 0.68 15.15
N HIS A 752 -3.52 0.91 14.50
CA HIS A 752 -2.47 1.80 15.01
C HIS A 752 -2.93 3.26 15.00
N THR A 753 -3.50 3.75 13.90
CA THR A 753 -4.01 5.14 13.85
C THR A 753 -5.18 5.33 14.80
N GLN A 754 -6.05 4.33 14.99
CA GLN A 754 -7.08 4.37 16.04
C GLN A 754 -6.49 4.44 17.46
N ALA A 755 -5.37 3.76 17.73
CA ALA A 755 -4.69 3.85 19.01
C ALA A 755 -4.06 5.24 19.24
N GLU A 756 -3.39 5.81 18.24
CA GLU A 756 -2.88 7.19 18.26
C GLU A 756 -4.02 8.20 18.50
N ASP A 757 -5.15 8.00 17.82
CA ASP A 757 -6.38 8.78 17.99
C ASP A 757 -6.93 8.74 19.43
N TRP A 758 -6.75 7.62 20.14
CA TRP A 758 -7.16 7.48 21.55
C TRP A 758 -6.11 8.05 22.51
N GLU A 759 -4.83 7.94 22.20
CA GLU A 759 -3.73 8.55 22.96
C GLU A 759 -3.79 10.08 22.93
N ILE A 760 -4.06 10.67 21.75
CA ILE A 760 -4.31 12.11 21.58
C ILE A 760 -5.52 12.56 22.40
N LYS A 761 -6.63 11.81 22.38
CA LYS A 761 -7.83 12.11 23.18
C LYS A 761 -7.58 11.98 24.68
N ALA A 762 -6.75 11.02 25.10
CA ALA A 762 -6.34 10.88 26.50
C ALA A 762 -5.51 12.08 26.96
N HIS A 763 -4.48 12.47 26.21
CA HIS A 763 -3.67 13.65 26.53
C HIS A 763 -4.45 14.96 26.49
N GLN A 764 -5.43 15.11 25.59
CA GLN A 764 -6.35 16.25 25.61
C GLN A 764 -7.15 16.28 26.93
N ALA A 765 -7.73 15.15 27.34
CA ALA A 765 -8.47 15.05 28.60
C ALA A 765 -7.59 15.26 29.84
N GLU A 766 -6.32 14.85 29.82
CA GLU A 766 -5.33 15.16 30.87
C GLU A 766 -4.99 16.66 30.93
N GLY A 767 -4.93 17.33 29.78
CA GLY A 767 -4.77 18.78 29.66
C GLY A 767 -5.97 19.55 30.21
N GLU A 768 -7.18 19.18 29.80
CA GLU A 768 -8.44 19.75 30.30
C GLU A 768 -8.60 19.53 31.81
N SER A 769 -8.36 18.31 32.29
CA SER A 769 -8.33 17.97 33.72
C SER A 769 -7.29 18.79 34.50
N SER A 770 -6.13 19.07 33.89
CA SER A 770 -5.10 19.92 34.48
C SER A 770 -5.49 21.40 34.53
N SER A 771 -6.22 21.92 33.53
CA SER A 771 -6.79 23.28 33.56
C SER A 771 -7.82 23.39 34.68
N ILE A 772 -8.81 22.50 34.70
CA ILE A 772 -9.87 22.46 35.71
C ILE A 772 -9.29 22.33 37.13
N ARG A 773 -8.20 21.55 37.30
CA ARG A 773 -7.48 21.44 38.57
C ARG A 773 -6.77 22.74 38.98
N LEU A 774 -6.20 23.49 38.04
CA LEU A 774 -5.60 24.80 38.32
C LEU A 774 -6.65 25.86 38.65
N GLU A 775 -7.77 25.88 37.91
CA GLU A 775 -8.93 26.74 38.18
C GLU A 775 -9.52 26.45 39.56
N LEU A 776 -9.70 25.17 39.92
CA LEU A 776 -10.19 24.76 41.25
C LEU A 776 -9.22 25.17 42.38
N LEU A 777 -7.91 25.12 42.14
CA LEU A 777 -6.91 25.60 43.09
C LEU A 777 -6.96 27.13 43.26
N SER A 778 -7.17 27.88 42.18
CA SER A 778 -7.37 29.34 42.24
C SER A 778 -8.63 29.70 43.03
N VAL A 779 -9.75 29.03 42.73
CA VAL A 779 -11.02 29.23 43.45
C VAL A 779 -10.88 28.82 44.93
N ASP A 780 -10.03 27.85 45.29
CA ASP A 780 -9.77 27.55 46.70
C ASP A 780 -8.85 28.58 47.38
N THR A 781 -7.87 29.19 46.69
CA THR A 781 -7.13 30.34 47.24
C THR A 781 -8.06 31.52 47.50
N ASP A 782 -8.91 31.87 46.54
CA ASP A 782 -9.88 32.96 46.68
C ASP A 782 -10.87 32.68 47.82
N ARG A 783 -11.37 31.43 47.89
CA ARG A 783 -12.23 30.95 48.99
C ARG A 783 -11.55 31.00 50.36
N ARG A 784 -10.23 30.78 50.44
CA ARG A 784 -9.47 30.94 51.69
C ARG A 784 -9.35 32.42 52.07
N HIS A 785 -9.00 33.30 51.16
CA HIS A 785 -8.94 34.74 51.42
C HIS A 785 -10.31 35.35 51.79
N LEU A 786 -11.40 34.85 51.20
CA LEU A 786 -12.76 35.24 51.59
C LEU A 786 -13.12 34.76 53.00
N ARG A 787 -12.73 33.54 53.41
CA ARG A 787 -12.88 33.09 54.82
C ARG A 787 -12.06 33.94 55.78
N GLU A 788 -10.79 34.19 55.46
CA GLU A 788 -9.90 35.04 56.25
C GLU A 788 -10.50 36.45 56.44
N ARG A 789 -11.11 37.02 55.39
CA ARG A 789 -11.79 38.33 55.49
C ARG A 789 -13.07 38.26 56.32
N VAL A 790 -13.87 37.18 56.23
CA VAL A 790 -15.05 36.98 57.09
C VAL A 790 -14.62 36.84 58.55
N GLU A 791 -13.62 36.02 58.86
CA GLU A 791 -13.11 35.87 60.24
C GLU A 791 -12.57 37.19 60.82
N LEU A 792 -11.98 38.05 60.00
CA LEU A 792 -11.57 39.40 60.43
C LEU A 792 -12.78 40.29 60.71
N LEU A 793 -13.79 40.29 59.84
CA LEU A 793 -15.04 41.05 60.05
C LEU A 793 -15.82 40.54 61.28
N GLU A 794 -15.83 39.24 61.54
CA GLU A 794 -16.43 38.65 62.75
C GLU A 794 -15.69 39.09 64.02
N LYS A 795 -14.35 39.21 63.98
CA LYS A 795 -13.54 39.77 65.08
C LYS A 795 -13.82 41.26 65.27
N GLU A 796 -13.86 42.06 64.20
CA GLU A 796 -14.24 43.48 64.22
C GLU A 796 -15.65 43.66 64.85
N ILE A 797 -16.64 42.84 64.46
CA ILE A 797 -18.00 42.86 65.02
C ILE A 797 -18.01 42.44 66.50
N GLN A 798 -17.25 41.42 66.88
CA GLN A 798 -17.15 40.95 68.27
C GLN A 798 -16.52 42.02 69.19
N GLU A 799 -15.48 42.71 68.73
CA GLU A 799 -14.87 43.86 69.43
C GLU A 799 -15.86 45.02 69.58
N HIS A 800 -16.59 45.37 68.51
CA HIS A 800 -17.65 46.37 68.56
C HIS A 800 -18.80 45.99 69.52
N MET A 801 -19.18 44.71 69.60
CA MET A 801 -20.19 44.24 70.55
C MET A 801 -19.71 44.33 72.01
N ILE A 802 -18.43 44.01 72.28
CA ILE A 802 -17.83 44.18 73.61
C ILE A 802 -17.79 45.67 73.99
N ALA A 803 -17.42 46.55 73.05
CA ALA A 803 -17.47 47.99 73.26
C ALA A 803 -18.90 48.49 73.54
N HIS A 804 -19.90 47.99 72.81
CA HIS A 804 -21.31 48.31 73.05
C HIS A 804 -21.76 47.92 74.45
N GLN A 805 -21.47 46.69 74.90
CA GLN A 805 -21.79 46.22 76.25
C GLN A 805 -21.10 47.06 77.34
N ALA A 806 -19.88 47.53 77.09
CA ALA A 806 -19.18 48.46 77.98
C ALA A 806 -19.88 49.84 78.04
N TYR A 807 -20.35 50.37 76.90
CA TYR A 807 -21.13 51.62 76.86
C TYR A 807 -22.52 51.46 77.50
N GLU A 808 -23.24 50.37 77.27
CA GLU A 808 -24.51 50.07 77.96
C GLU A 808 -24.33 49.99 79.48
N SER A 809 -23.24 49.37 79.94
CA SER A 809 -22.90 49.29 81.36
C SER A 809 -22.59 50.67 81.96
N GLN A 810 -21.91 51.54 81.21
CA GLN A 810 -21.67 52.94 81.61
C GLN A 810 -22.97 53.74 81.64
N ILE A 811 -23.82 53.62 80.62
CA ILE A 811 -25.13 54.27 80.54
C ILE A 811 -26.00 53.84 81.73
N SER A 812 -26.11 52.53 82.00
CA SER A 812 -26.86 52.00 83.15
C SER A 812 -26.35 52.53 84.50
N SER A 813 -25.02 52.64 84.66
CA SER A 813 -24.40 53.27 85.83
C SER A 813 -24.77 54.76 85.96
N ILE A 814 -24.71 55.52 84.85
CA ILE A 814 -25.07 56.95 84.79
C ILE A 814 -26.57 57.15 85.03
N THR A 815 -27.45 56.32 84.48
CA THR A 815 -28.89 56.34 84.77
C THR A 815 -29.15 56.08 86.26
N LYS A 816 -28.37 55.20 86.90
CA LYS A 816 -28.48 54.88 88.33
C LYS A 816 -27.89 55.96 89.25
N THR A 817 -26.93 56.76 88.81
CA THR A 817 -26.50 57.96 89.55
C THR A 817 -27.44 59.14 89.30
N MET A 818 -27.95 59.30 88.09
CA MET A 818 -28.96 60.31 87.74
C MET A 818 -30.26 60.10 88.52
N SER A 819 -30.78 58.87 88.59
CA SER A 819 -32.01 58.58 89.35
C SER A 819 -31.84 58.77 90.87
N LYS A 820 -30.64 58.52 91.41
CA LYS A 820 -30.28 58.89 92.79
C LYS A 820 -30.28 60.40 92.98
N LEU A 821 -29.63 61.16 92.10
CA LEU A 821 -29.60 62.62 92.18
C LEU A 821 -31.00 63.22 92.01
N GLU A 822 -31.87 62.64 91.19
CA GLU A 822 -33.29 63.01 91.14
C GLU A 822 -34.03 62.71 92.45
N GLU A 823 -33.73 61.59 93.12
CA GLU A 823 -34.31 61.24 94.43
C GLU A 823 -33.78 62.14 95.55
N ASP A 824 -32.50 62.48 95.53
CA ASP A 824 -31.88 63.47 96.41
C ASP A 824 -32.54 64.85 96.20
N ILE A 825 -32.69 65.31 94.96
CA ILE A 825 -33.39 66.57 94.61
C ILE A 825 -34.88 66.52 95.04
N LYS A 826 -35.56 65.38 94.91
CA LYS A 826 -36.95 65.21 95.39
C LYS A 826 -37.02 65.28 96.93
N ARG A 827 -36.06 64.69 97.66
CA ARG A 827 -35.97 64.79 99.13
C ARG A 827 -35.66 66.22 99.58
N GLU A 828 -34.63 66.86 99.04
CA GLU A 828 -34.31 68.28 99.29
C GLU A 828 -35.50 69.21 98.96
N HIS A 829 -36.31 68.89 97.95
CA HIS A 829 -37.54 69.63 97.66
C HIS A 829 -38.66 69.40 98.68
N GLN A 830 -38.81 68.16 99.18
CA GLN A 830 -39.74 67.83 100.28
C GLN A 830 -39.31 68.51 101.59
N ASP A 831 -38.03 68.45 101.94
CA ASP A 831 -37.48 69.09 103.14
C ASP A 831 -37.53 70.62 103.04
N LYS A 832 -37.30 71.20 101.85
CA LYS A 832 -37.59 72.61 101.59
C LYS A 832 -39.07 72.94 101.77
N SER A 833 -39.98 72.04 101.40
CA SER A 833 -41.43 72.27 101.53
C SER A 833 -41.92 72.19 102.99
N SER A 834 -41.36 71.28 103.80
CA SER A 834 -41.64 71.20 105.24
C SER A 834 -41.06 72.39 105.98
N VAL A 835 -39.80 72.78 105.73
CA VAL A 835 -39.19 73.99 106.31
C VAL A 835 -39.94 75.26 105.90
N MET A 836 -40.52 75.31 104.70
CA MET A 836 -41.41 76.42 104.30
C MET A 836 -42.76 76.43 105.02
N ALA A 837 -43.29 75.25 105.40
CA ALA A 837 -44.48 75.13 106.23
C ALA A 837 -44.18 75.48 107.71
N ASP A 838 -43.05 75.06 108.24
CA ASP A 838 -42.58 75.46 109.56
C ASP A 838 -42.36 76.98 109.63
N LEU A 839 -41.71 77.57 108.61
CA LEU A 839 -41.56 79.01 108.49
C LEU A 839 -42.90 79.74 108.38
N SER A 840 -43.93 79.16 107.76
CA SER A 840 -45.27 79.76 107.71
C SER A 840 -45.99 79.67 109.06
N SER A 841 -45.87 78.54 109.78
CA SER A 841 -46.43 78.40 111.13
C SER A 841 -45.73 79.30 112.17
N VAL A 842 -44.41 79.49 112.06
CA VAL A 842 -43.65 80.45 112.87
C VAL A 842 -44.08 81.88 112.55
N ARG A 843 -44.31 82.23 111.28
CA ARG A 843 -44.86 83.54 110.89
C ARG A 843 -46.27 83.76 111.45
N GLU A 844 -47.15 82.76 111.39
CA GLU A 844 -48.48 82.83 111.98
C GLU A 844 -48.42 82.97 113.51
N LEU A 845 -47.48 82.27 114.17
CA LEU A 845 -47.23 82.40 115.60
C LEU A 845 -46.68 83.77 115.97
N CYS A 846 -45.78 84.36 115.18
CA CYS A 846 -45.33 85.74 115.35
C CYS A 846 -46.49 86.74 115.23
N VAL A 847 -47.37 86.60 114.23
CA VAL A 847 -48.57 87.45 114.07
C VAL A 847 -49.53 87.30 115.27
N LYS A 848 -49.72 86.07 115.78
CA LYS A 848 -50.48 85.84 117.02
C LYS A 848 -49.80 86.48 118.25
N LEU A 849 -48.47 86.42 118.33
CA LEU A 849 -47.69 87.05 119.39
C LEU A 849 -47.83 88.58 119.35
N GLU A 850 -47.71 89.19 118.17
CA GLU A 850 -47.90 90.63 117.97
C GLU A 850 -49.32 91.05 118.30
N ALA A 851 -50.35 90.32 117.85
CA ALA A 851 -51.75 90.58 118.23
C ALA A 851 -51.97 90.49 119.76
N SER A 852 -51.30 89.55 120.44
CA SER A 852 -51.35 89.42 121.91
C SER A 852 -50.60 90.54 122.64
N LYS A 853 -49.43 90.96 122.13
CA LYS A 853 -48.65 92.11 122.61
C LYS A 853 -49.45 93.40 122.47
N ASP A 854 -50.13 93.57 121.35
CA ASP A 854 -51.03 94.68 121.07
C ASP A 854 -52.23 94.71 122.02
N LEU A 855 -52.85 93.54 122.27
CA LEU A 855 -53.94 93.42 123.24
C LEU A 855 -53.46 93.76 124.66
N LEU A 856 -52.31 93.23 125.09
CA LEU A 856 -51.68 93.55 126.38
C LEU A 856 -51.31 95.04 126.46
N SER A 857 -50.87 95.66 125.37
CA SER A 857 -50.53 97.09 125.32
C SER A 857 -51.77 97.97 125.44
N ARG A 858 -52.90 97.59 124.83
CA ARG A 858 -54.20 98.24 125.02
C ARG A 858 -54.73 98.06 126.45
N GLN A 859 -54.58 96.87 127.05
CA GLN A 859 -54.94 96.61 128.45
C GLN A 859 -54.08 97.43 129.42
N LEU A 860 -52.77 97.52 129.17
CA LEU A 860 -51.84 98.34 129.95
C LEU A 860 -52.20 99.82 129.86
N ALA A 861 -52.46 100.35 128.66
CA ALA A 861 -52.90 101.74 128.48
C ALA A 861 -54.22 102.03 129.21
N ALA A 862 -55.20 101.13 129.14
CA ALA A 862 -56.44 101.25 129.90
C ALA A 862 -56.21 101.24 131.42
N LYS A 863 -55.24 100.44 131.91
CA LYS A 863 -54.86 100.43 133.33
C LYS A 863 -54.06 101.66 133.77
N SER A 864 -53.27 102.26 132.88
CA SER A 864 -52.67 103.58 133.12
C SER A 864 -53.74 104.67 133.24
N MET A 865 -54.75 104.67 132.37
CA MET A 865 -55.87 105.62 132.46
C MET A 865 -56.73 105.43 133.72
N ASP A 866 -56.98 104.17 134.14
CA ASP A 866 -57.60 103.89 135.44
C ASP A 866 -56.75 104.42 136.61
N TYR A 867 -55.42 104.26 136.53
CA TYR A 867 -54.48 104.70 137.57
C TYR A 867 -54.37 106.23 137.64
N GLU A 868 -54.33 106.93 136.50
CA GLU A 868 -54.37 108.40 136.44
C GLU A 868 -55.68 108.96 136.99
N ARG A 869 -56.82 108.32 136.70
CA ARG A 869 -58.11 108.70 137.30
C ARG A 869 -58.10 108.56 138.83
N VAL A 870 -57.63 107.42 139.34
CA VAL A 870 -57.54 107.17 140.80
C VAL A 870 -56.50 108.09 141.48
N LEU A 871 -55.45 108.51 140.78
CA LEU A 871 -54.53 109.55 141.27
C LEU A 871 -55.24 110.90 141.40
N GLY A 872 -56.08 111.28 140.42
CA GLY A 872 -56.92 112.49 140.51
C GLY A 872 -57.89 112.45 141.69
N GLU A 873 -58.65 111.35 141.83
CA GLU A 873 -59.56 111.11 142.97
C GLU A 873 -58.83 111.21 144.32
N LEU A 874 -57.57 110.75 144.40
CA LEU A 874 -56.71 110.88 145.58
C LEU A 874 -56.19 112.32 145.80
N GLU A 875 -55.92 113.07 144.74
CA GLU A 875 -55.49 114.48 144.82
C GLU A 875 -56.62 115.37 145.35
N ASP A 876 -57.85 115.18 144.84
CA ASP A 876 -59.06 115.85 145.31
C ASP A 876 -59.30 115.54 146.80
N ALA A 877 -59.26 114.27 147.20
CA ALA A 877 -59.45 113.85 148.59
C ALA A 877 -58.36 114.40 149.56
N LYS A 878 -57.11 114.58 149.10
CA LYS A 878 -56.08 115.29 149.89
C LYS A 878 -56.45 116.75 150.10
N SER A 879 -56.97 117.42 149.07
CA SER A 879 -57.34 118.84 149.14
C SER A 879 -58.50 119.09 150.13
N GLU A 880 -59.50 118.20 150.13
CA GLU A 880 -60.60 118.20 151.09
C GLU A 880 -60.08 117.96 152.53
N ALA A 881 -59.18 116.99 152.72
CA ALA A 881 -58.56 116.71 154.01
C ALA A 881 -57.70 117.89 154.54
N GLU A 882 -57.07 118.69 153.67
CA GLU A 882 -56.42 119.94 154.08
C GLU A 882 -57.41 121.03 154.51
N LEU A 883 -58.54 121.14 153.82
CA LEU A 883 -59.62 122.08 154.16
C LEU A 883 -60.21 121.75 155.54
N LEU A 884 -60.50 120.47 155.80
CA LEU A 884 -60.96 119.98 157.09
C LEU A 884 -59.91 120.19 158.20
N LYS A 885 -58.61 119.98 157.92
CA LYS A 885 -57.53 120.31 158.87
C LYS A 885 -57.50 121.80 159.23
N LYS A 886 -57.71 122.69 158.26
CA LYS A 886 -57.77 124.15 158.50
C LYS A 886 -58.96 124.51 159.39
N GLN A 887 -60.15 123.97 159.13
CA GLN A 887 -61.34 124.15 159.98
C GLN A 887 -61.11 123.64 161.42
N LEU A 888 -60.57 122.43 161.58
CA LEU A 888 -60.25 121.85 162.89
C LEU A 888 -59.22 122.70 163.67
N SER A 889 -58.29 123.35 162.97
CA SER A 889 -57.31 124.26 163.61
C SER A 889 -57.97 125.54 164.15
N SER A 890 -58.97 126.09 163.45
CA SER A 890 -59.74 127.24 163.96
C SER A 890 -60.64 126.87 165.14
N GLU A 891 -61.27 125.68 165.15
CA GLU A 891 -62.08 125.24 166.31
C GLU A 891 -61.22 124.98 167.55
N LYS A 892 -60.02 124.42 167.40
CA LYS A 892 -59.08 124.30 168.52
C LYS A 892 -58.70 125.65 169.12
N LEU A 893 -58.57 126.69 168.29
CA LEU A 893 -58.26 128.05 168.75
C LEU A 893 -59.45 128.68 169.51
N THR A 894 -60.70 128.42 169.09
CA THR A 894 -61.88 128.92 169.82
C THR A 894 -62.08 128.19 171.15
N ILE A 895 -61.83 126.88 171.20
CA ILE A 895 -61.82 126.10 172.45
C ILE A 895 -60.79 126.66 173.45
N GLN A 896 -59.55 126.90 172.99
CA GLN A 896 -58.47 127.41 173.85
C GLN A 896 -58.76 128.79 174.47
N ASN A 897 -59.52 129.64 173.76
CA ASN A 897 -60.02 130.92 174.27
C ASN A 897 -61.14 130.77 175.33
N LEU A 898 -61.95 129.70 175.24
CA LEU A 898 -62.97 129.40 176.24
C LEU A 898 -62.36 128.77 177.51
N GLU A 899 -61.33 127.93 177.36
CA GLU A 899 -60.59 127.35 178.49
C GLU A 899 -59.90 128.41 179.37
N THR A 900 -59.35 129.46 178.77
CA THR A 900 -58.70 130.57 179.50
C THR A 900 -59.70 131.45 180.27
N LEU A 901 -60.91 131.65 179.74
CA LEU A 901 -62.02 132.27 180.47
C LEU A 901 -62.49 131.40 181.65
N LEU A 902 -62.54 130.09 181.48
CA LEU A 902 -62.88 129.15 182.55
C LEU A 902 -61.82 129.10 183.68
N ALA A 903 -60.54 129.15 183.33
CA ALA A 903 -59.45 129.21 184.30
C ALA A 903 -59.51 130.47 185.17
N THR A 904 -59.65 131.65 184.54
CA THR A 904 -59.72 132.94 185.25
C THR A 904 -60.97 133.12 186.11
N SER A 905 -62.03 132.33 185.87
CA SER A 905 -63.18 132.25 186.79
C SER A 905 -62.85 131.47 188.06
N ARG A 906 -62.13 130.34 187.95
CA ARG A 906 -61.85 129.43 189.09
C ARG A 906 -60.92 130.05 190.13
N ASP A 907 -59.91 130.80 189.70
CA ASP A 907 -58.98 131.48 190.62
C ASP A 907 -59.69 132.50 191.53
N LYS A 908 -60.76 133.13 191.05
CA LYS A 908 -61.58 134.06 191.86
C LYS A 908 -62.42 133.36 192.93
N GLU A 909 -62.94 132.17 192.65
CA GLU A 909 -63.67 131.39 193.67
C GLU A 909 -62.72 130.88 194.76
N PHE A 910 -61.50 130.47 194.38
CA PHE A 910 -60.49 129.98 195.32
C PHE A 910 -60.02 131.06 196.31
N GLN A 911 -59.83 132.30 195.85
CA GLN A 911 -59.52 133.46 196.70
C GLN A 911 -60.61 133.72 197.76
N ASN A 912 -61.89 133.67 197.36
CA ASN A 912 -63.02 133.90 198.27
C ASN A 912 -63.12 132.82 199.35
N HIS A 913 -62.85 131.55 199.01
CA HIS A 913 -62.88 130.45 199.98
C HIS A 913 -61.82 130.60 201.09
N LEU A 914 -60.62 131.08 200.75
CA LEU A 914 -59.52 131.19 201.70
C LEU A 914 -59.82 132.20 202.82
N THR A 915 -60.36 133.36 202.47
CA THR A 915 -60.68 134.44 203.44
C THR A 915 -61.84 134.10 204.39
N SER A 916 -62.75 133.19 204.00
CA SER A 916 -63.79 132.67 204.90
C SER A 916 -63.19 131.79 206.00
N HIS A 917 -62.26 130.90 205.64
CA HIS A 917 -61.65 129.94 206.57
C HIS A 917 -60.88 130.62 207.71
N GLU A 918 -60.23 131.75 207.42
CA GLU A 918 -59.54 132.57 208.42
C GLU A 918 -60.51 133.17 209.45
N LYS A 919 -61.74 133.54 209.05
CA LYS A 919 -62.75 134.11 209.95
C LYS A 919 -63.41 133.05 210.84
N ASP A 920 -63.66 131.85 210.34
CA ASP A 920 -64.15 130.74 211.16
C ASP A 920 -63.13 130.33 212.24
N SER A 921 -61.84 130.45 211.92
CA SER A 921 -60.73 130.18 212.86
C SER A 921 -60.71 131.15 214.06
N GLU A 922 -60.97 132.44 213.84
CA GLU A 922 -61.12 133.43 214.92
C GLU A 922 -62.31 133.11 215.85
N ILE A 923 -63.43 132.65 215.29
CA ILE A 923 -64.65 132.33 216.03
C ILE A 923 -64.45 131.14 216.96
N GLN A 924 -63.74 130.10 216.53
CA GLN A 924 -63.53 128.90 217.35
C GLN A 924 -62.70 129.20 218.60
N LEU A 925 -61.65 130.01 218.47
CA LEU A 925 -60.75 130.41 219.57
C LEU A 925 -61.45 131.28 220.64
N LEU A 926 -62.59 131.88 220.31
CA LEU A 926 -63.46 132.58 221.27
C LEU A 926 -64.44 131.65 222.01
N LYS A 927 -64.86 130.52 221.40
CA LYS A 927 -65.72 129.52 222.06
C LYS A 927 -64.97 128.77 223.16
N ASP A 928 -63.71 128.42 222.92
CA ASP A 928 -62.90 127.65 223.88
C ASP A 928 -62.65 128.44 225.18
N LYS A 929 -62.58 129.78 225.09
CA LYS A 929 -62.54 130.68 226.26
C LYS A 929 -63.81 130.67 227.10
N LEU A 930 -64.97 130.32 226.52
CA LEU A 930 -66.24 130.24 227.24
C LEU A 930 -66.36 128.90 227.98
N ALA A 931 -66.10 127.78 227.29
CA ALA A 931 -66.26 126.43 227.86
C ALA A 931 -65.37 126.19 229.10
N LEU A 932 -64.14 126.73 229.09
CA LEU A 932 -63.22 126.65 230.25
C LEU A 932 -63.77 127.42 231.47
N ALA A 933 -64.49 128.53 231.22
CA ALA A 933 -65.23 129.30 232.22
C ALA A 933 -66.61 128.70 232.59
N GLU A 934 -66.94 127.52 232.06
CA GLU A 934 -68.09 126.68 232.44
C GLU A 934 -67.68 125.33 233.06
N GLY A 935 -66.46 124.83 232.80
CA GLY A 935 -65.80 123.73 233.55
C GLY A 935 -65.43 124.09 234.99
N LYS A 936 -65.34 125.40 235.28
CA LYS A 936 -65.89 126.10 236.45
C LYS A 936 -66.85 125.26 237.33
N LEU A 937 -66.88 125.53 238.64
CA LEU A 937 -67.99 125.27 239.57
C LEU A 937 -68.44 123.81 239.85
N SER A 938 -68.29 122.89 238.90
CA SER A 938 -68.76 121.49 238.99
C SER A 938 -67.97 120.68 240.02
N SER A 939 -66.67 120.97 240.18
CA SER A 939 -65.80 120.41 241.21
C SER A 939 -66.20 120.87 242.62
N HIS A 940 -66.21 122.17 242.88
CA HIS A 940 -66.57 122.73 244.19
C HIS A 940 -68.01 122.38 244.64
N ASN A 941 -68.95 122.20 243.71
CA ASN A 941 -70.29 121.69 244.06
C ASN A 941 -70.30 120.22 244.50
N ARG A 942 -69.38 119.37 244.03
CA ARG A 942 -69.29 117.97 244.48
C ARG A 942 -68.72 117.86 245.90
N GLU A 943 -67.68 118.62 246.23
CA GLU A 943 -67.03 118.56 247.55
C GLU A 943 -67.96 119.07 248.67
N LEU A 944 -68.74 120.14 248.40
CA LEU A 944 -69.81 120.61 249.29
C LEU A 944 -70.91 119.57 249.54
N SER A 945 -71.08 118.58 248.65
CA SER A 945 -72.03 117.48 248.85
C SER A 945 -71.46 116.38 249.78
N VAL A 946 -70.17 116.05 249.64
CA VAL A 946 -69.49 115.06 250.50
C VAL A 946 -69.41 115.54 251.95
N LEU A 947 -69.12 116.84 252.15
CA LEU A 947 -69.11 117.47 253.48
C LEU A 947 -70.48 117.41 254.19
N ARG A 948 -71.60 117.39 253.43
CA ARG A 948 -72.95 117.22 254.00
C ARG A 948 -73.25 115.78 254.42
N SER A 949 -72.70 114.78 253.72
CA SER A 949 -72.92 113.36 254.03
C SER A 949 -72.28 112.95 255.36
N LYS A 950 -71.01 113.32 255.61
CA LYS A 950 -70.27 112.86 256.79
C LYS A 950 -70.85 113.39 258.12
N VAL A 951 -71.46 114.57 258.10
CA VAL A 951 -72.16 115.16 259.26
C VAL A 951 -73.34 114.29 259.71
N VAL A 952 -74.06 113.66 258.79
CA VAL A 952 -75.22 112.80 259.11
C VAL A 952 -74.78 111.52 259.84
N GLN A 953 -73.59 110.98 259.54
CA GLN A 953 -73.09 109.78 260.25
C GLN A 953 -72.62 110.08 261.68
N LEU A 954 -72.13 111.29 261.95
CA LEU A 954 -71.88 111.75 263.33
C LEU A 954 -73.18 111.92 264.14
N GLN A 955 -74.33 111.98 263.47
CA GLN A 955 -75.65 112.08 264.10
C GLN A 955 -76.12 110.73 264.68
N THR A 956 -75.87 109.60 264.00
CA THR A 956 -76.42 108.28 264.39
C THR A 956 -75.77 107.70 265.64
N ASP A 957 -74.46 107.77 265.72
CA ASP A 957 -73.69 107.03 266.72
C ASP A 957 -73.80 107.70 268.10
N SER A 958 -74.13 109.00 268.10
CA SER A 958 -74.52 109.80 269.26
C SER A 958 -75.82 109.31 269.95
N ASP A 959 -76.75 108.72 269.19
CA ASP A 959 -78.00 108.19 269.74
C ASP A 959 -77.89 106.74 270.26
N VAL A 960 -76.86 105.98 269.83
CA VAL A 960 -76.58 104.64 270.38
C VAL A 960 -76.12 104.72 271.85
N LEU A 961 -75.41 105.79 272.22
CA LEU A 961 -74.99 106.10 273.60
C LEU A 961 -76.15 106.11 274.61
N LYS A 962 -77.40 106.34 274.18
CA LYS A 962 -78.55 106.59 275.06
C LYS A 962 -79.34 105.35 275.51
N ARG A 963 -79.11 104.16 274.93
CA ARG A 963 -79.98 102.98 275.16
C ARG A 963 -79.41 101.82 275.98
N GLN A 964 -78.11 101.76 276.24
CA GLN A 964 -77.52 100.65 277.02
C GLN A 964 -76.96 101.05 278.40
N LEU A 965 -77.08 102.33 278.79
CA LEU A 965 -76.99 102.72 280.21
C LEU A 965 -78.30 102.42 280.99
N THR A 966 -79.42 102.24 280.27
CA THR A 966 -80.78 102.25 280.85
C THR A 966 -81.34 100.91 281.33
N THR A 967 -80.74 99.78 280.93
CA THR A 967 -81.25 98.44 281.31
C THR A 967 -80.60 97.94 282.59
N GLU A 968 -79.51 97.17 282.49
CA GLU A 968 -79.03 96.30 283.57
C GLU A 968 -78.15 97.02 284.61
N ARG A 969 -78.52 98.24 285.00
CA ARG A 969 -78.45 98.64 286.42
C ARG A 969 -79.68 98.14 287.20
N PHE A 970 -80.64 97.52 286.52
CA PHE A 970 -81.55 96.52 287.06
C PHE A 970 -80.74 95.42 287.78
N GLU A 971 -79.69 94.91 287.11
CA GLU A 971 -78.54 94.27 287.76
C GLU A 971 -77.71 95.33 288.52
N ARG A 972 -78.24 95.78 289.67
CA ARG A 972 -77.44 96.37 290.76
C ARG A 972 -76.47 95.33 291.36
N ASN A 973 -76.64 94.08 290.93
CA ASN A 973 -75.66 93.02 290.72
C ASN A 973 -74.65 93.35 289.58
N VAL A 974 -74.06 94.55 289.48
CA VAL A 974 -72.94 94.99 290.32
C VAL A 974 -72.41 96.34 289.76
N SER A 975 -71.94 97.33 290.53
CA SER A 975 -72.12 97.61 291.97
C SER A 975 -71.60 99.04 292.31
N PHE A 976 -71.19 99.25 293.57
CA PHE A 976 -70.27 100.25 294.14
C PHE A 976 -69.48 101.17 293.17
N LYS A 977 -69.28 102.45 293.51
CA LYS A 977 -68.95 102.95 294.87
C LYS A 977 -69.58 104.32 295.20
N LYS A 978 -69.19 104.80 296.38
CA LYS A 978 -69.30 106.17 296.90
C LYS A 978 -69.21 107.25 295.82
#